data_AF-A0A3E2MZH7-F1
#
_entry.id   AF-A0A3E2MZH7-F1
#
_cell.length_a   1.000
_cell.length_b   1.000
_cell.length_c   1.000
_cell.angle_alpha   90.00
_cell.angle_beta   90.00
_cell.angle_gamma   90.00
#
_symmetry.space_group_name_H-M   'P 1'
#
loop_
_entity.id
_entity.type
_entity.pdbx_description
1 polymer ?
#
loop_
_entity_poly.entity_id
_entity_poly.type
_entity_poly.pdbx_seq_one_letter_code
_entity_poly.pdbx_strand_id
1 'polypeptide(L)'
;MNFAVLPPEINSARLFSGAGSGPVLAAATAWTGLAAELRSAAAAFLAVTSGLTGDSWQGPAAAVMSDVAASYVGWLSASGAHAEQAAEQAKTAAHVFEAARAVTVQPGLVAANRAQLVSLVGSNLFGQNAPAIATAEAQYEQMWAQDVVAMLDYHAGASSVAAALTPLSWPTQTLAGLAAPAAALGSVARSISFNVGFANAGQGNVGAANIGDFNLGLGNIGSGNVGSGNIGGINVGSGNRGSYNIGPGNLGDYNIGLGNLGDSSVGFGNAGDHNVGVANAGFNNFGFANTGSNNIGIGLSGDGQVGFGALNSGTGNIGLFNSGTDNIGLFNSGTGNFGLGNSGDYNTGIGNAGATNTGLLNAGLVNTGVGNAGNYNSGGFNAGHTNTGSFNSGDYNTGYLNPGNYNTGLANNTGSFNSGDYNTGYLNPGNYNTGLANSGDVNTGAFISGNYSNGAFWRGDHQGTGISYSVTIPAIPININETYSLDIPFTEDIGPRSIASFVIPRQSVTVIGIDLLYLGPITIPQINITGPVLSFEIGPATLRLHATGEIGPVEVPIIDIPATPGFGNTTTNPSSGFFNSGDGSVSGFGNFAARTSGFLNVGSGSSGVQNLGALQSGLANLGDTVSGAFNTGLGVPAHVSGVGNSRAWPTWGTRSRVRSTPVWACRRMSRVWAMWAVSWRDSSATPRSRHRSIWAWAISVSAMWVAPMWAASMWARPTWATTTSVRATWVTTTWAWGIWVIPVLALPMRVTSTWVWPMPAAITSDWPTPAATTSGLGSVGMGRSGSGR
;
A
#
# COMPACT_ATOMS: atom_id res chain seq x y z
N MET A 1 -9.50 13.60 -32.62
CA MET A 1 -9.14 13.01 -31.30
C MET A 1 -10.38 12.32 -30.70
N ASN A 2 -10.25 11.53 -29.63
CA ASN A 2 -11.40 11.00 -28.89
C ASN A 2 -11.33 11.48 -27.43
N PHE A 3 -12.30 12.30 -27.03
CA PHE A 3 -12.39 12.85 -25.67
C PHE A 3 -13.22 11.98 -24.73
N ALA A 4 -14.09 11.11 -25.28
CA ALA A 4 -14.98 10.22 -24.54
C ALA A 4 -14.26 9.01 -23.89
N VAL A 5 -12.94 8.89 -24.04
CA VAL A 5 -12.09 7.92 -23.31
C VAL A 5 -11.23 8.58 -22.23
N LEU A 6 -11.36 9.89 -22.03
CA LEU A 6 -10.64 10.65 -21.00
C LEU A 6 -11.61 11.06 -19.89
N PRO A 7 -11.31 10.78 -18.61
CA PRO A 7 -12.18 11.15 -17.49
C PRO A 7 -12.22 12.68 -17.28
N PRO A 8 -13.22 13.22 -16.57
CA PRO A 8 -13.38 14.67 -16.37
C PRO A 8 -12.16 15.29 -15.70
N GLU A 9 -11.47 14.61 -14.77
CA GLU A 9 -10.21 15.11 -14.19
C GLU A 9 -9.16 15.48 -15.25
N ILE A 10 -9.12 14.81 -16.40
CA ILE A 10 -8.15 15.05 -17.47
C ILE A 10 -8.67 16.10 -18.47
N ASN A 11 -9.94 16.06 -18.85
CA ASN A 11 -10.53 17.05 -19.77
C ASN A 11 -10.58 18.44 -19.11
N SER A 12 -11.14 18.53 -17.89
CA SER A 12 -11.12 19.73 -17.06
C SER A 12 -9.70 20.27 -16.85
N ALA A 13 -8.74 19.45 -16.39
CA ALA A 13 -7.39 19.94 -16.10
C ALA A 13 -6.63 20.43 -17.34
N ARG A 14 -6.84 19.83 -18.51
CA ARG A 14 -6.21 20.27 -19.77
C ARG A 14 -6.70 21.63 -20.24
N LEU A 15 -7.96 21.97 -19.99
CA LEU A 15 -8.55 23.23 -20.43
C LEU A 15 -8.35 24.38 -19.42
N PHE A 16 -8.32 24.06 -18.13
CA PHE A 16 -8.08 25.04 -17.07
C PHE A 16 -6.60 25.32 -16.78
N SER A 17 -5.67 24.65 -17.48
CA SER A 17 -4.22 24.91 -17.39
C SER A 17 -3.69 25.65 -18.63
N GLY A 18 -2.47 26.19 -18.53
CA GLY A 18 -1.86 27.01 -19.58
C GLY A 18 -2.13 28.52 -19.44
N ALA A 19 -1.72 29.29 -20.46
CA ALA A 19 -1.73 30.76 -20.43
C ALA A 19 -3.08 31.42 -20.83
N GLY A 20 -4.12 30.62 -21.12
CA GLY A 20 -5.40 31.11 -21.61
C GLY A 20 -5.34 31.74 -23.01
N SER A 21 -6.38 32.50 -23.36
CA SER A 21 -6.52 33.16 -24.68
C SER A 21 -5.58 34.35 -24.94
N GLY A 22 -4.96 34.92 -23.90
CA GLY A 22 -4.16 36.15 -23.97
C GLY A 22 -3.09 36.19 -25.08
N PRO A 23 -2.22 35.17 -25.22
CA PRO A 23 -1.20 35.14 -26.28
C PRO A 23 -1.78 35.13 -27.70
N VAL A 24 -2.95 34.50 -27.91
CA VAL A 24 -3.62 34.46 -29.22
C VAL A 24 -4.25 35.82 -29.55
N LEU A 25 -4.80 36.52 -28.57
CA LEU A 25 -5.30 37.89 -28.74
C LEU A 25 -4.18 38.91 -29.01
N ALA A 26 -3.01 38.73 -28.38
CA ALA A 26 -1.81 39.48 -28.72
C ALA A 26 -1.34 39.21 -30.16
N ALA A 27 -1.32 37.94 -30.60
CA ALA A 27 -1.01 37.58 -31.98
C ALA A 27 -2.01 38.18 -32.98
N ALA A 28 -3.32 38.16 -32.68
CA ALA A 28 -4.34 38.82 -33.51
C ALA A 28 -4.11 40.32 -33.67
N THR A 29 -3.64 40.98 -32.60
CA THR A 29 -3.27 42.40 -32.61
C THR A 29 -2.05 42.65 -33.50
N ALA A 30 -1.03 41.80 -33.43
CA ALA A 30 0.15 41.87 -34.29
C ALA A 30 -0.19 41.64 -35.78
N TRP A 31 -1.06 40.67 -36.10
CA TRP A 31 -1.57 40.44 -37.45
C TRP A 31 -2.36 41.66 -37.99
N THR A 32 -3.16 42.31 -37.13
CA THR A 32 -3.87 43.56 -37.48
C THR A 32 -2.88 44.69 -37.80
N GLY A 33 -1.79 44.80 -37.03
CA GLY A 33 -0.71 45.76 -37.31
C GLY A 33 0.00 45.49 -38.64
N LEU A 34 0.38 44.24 -38.89
CA LEU A 34 1.01 43.82 -40.15
C LEU A 34 0.10 44.11 -41.37
N ALA A 35 -1.22 43.91 -41.23
CA ALA A 35 -2.19 44.23 -42.28
C ALA A 35 -2.26 45.74 -42.59
N ALA A 36 -2.08 46.61 -41.58
CA ALA A 36 -2.00 48.05 -41.77
C ALA A 36 -0.69 48.46 -42.48
N GLU A 37 0.45 47.93 -42.04
CA GLU A 37 1.76 48.19 -42.66
C GLU A 37 1.81 47.72 -44.12
N LEU A 38 1.27 46.54 -44.45
CA LEU A 38 1.22 46.04 -45.82
C LEU A 38 0.38 46.93 -46.76
N ARG A 39 -0.71 47.53 -46.25
CA ARG A 39 -1.50 48.51 -47.02
C ARG A 39 -0.81 49.86 -47.14
N SER A 40 -0.14 50.31 -46.08
CA SER A 40 0.70 51.51 -46.11
C SER A 40 1.80 51.39 -47.18
N ALA A 41 2.49 50.25 -47.20
CA ALA A 41 3.50 49.92 -48.20
C ALA A 41 2.92 49.84 -49.63
N ALA A 42 1.76 49.19 -49.81
CA ALA A 42 1.09 49.12 -51.11
C ALA A 42 0.70 50.51 -51.65
N ALA A 43 0.13 51.37 -50.79
CA ALA A 43 -0.26 52.73 -51.14
C ALA A 43 0.96 53.63 -51.43
N ALA A 44 2.02 53.53 -50.63
CA ALA A 44 3.26 54.28 -50.83
C ALA A 44 3.97 53.88 -52.13
N PHE A 45 4.04 52.58 -52.43
CA PHE A 45 4.63 52.08 -53.67
C PHE A 45 3.83 52.52 -54.89
N LEU A 46 2.49 52.44 -54.83
CA LEU A 46 1.59 52.94 -55.90
C LEU A 46 1.74 54.46 -56.12
N ALA A 47 1.85 55.24 -55.04
CA ALA A 47 2.05 56.68 -55.14
C ALA A 47 3.38 57.01 -55.86
N VAL A 48 4.49 56.35 -55.47
CA VAL A 48 5.80 56.53 -56.13
C VAL A 48 5.77 56.15 -57.60
N THR A 49 5.16 55.01 -57.97
CA THR A 49 5.14 54.56 -59.38
C THR A 49 4.20 55.39 -60.25
N SER A 50 3.08 55.86 -59.71
CA SER A 50 2.16 56.79 -60.41
C SER A 50 2.78 58.17 -60.63
N GLY A 51 3.56 58.70 -59.67
CA GLY A 51 4.28 59.97 -59.84
C GLY A 51 5.37 59.88 -60.91
N LEU A 52 6.19 58.83 -60.87
CA LEU A 52 7.24 58.60 -61.86
C LEU A 52 6.70 58.48 -63.30
N THR A 53 5.59 57.74 -63.48
CA THR A 53 4.99 57.52 -64.81
C THR A 53 4.10 58.67 -65.28
N GLY A 54 3.58 59.50 -64.37
CA GLY A 54 2.90 60.74 -64.69
C GLY A 54 3.84 61.86 -65.15
N ASP A 55 4.97 62.03 -64.45
CA ASP A 55 5.89 63.16 -64.69
C ASP A 55 6.99 62.85 -65.72
N SER A 56 8.12 62.32 -65.28
CA SER A 56 9.38 62.35 -66.04
C SER A 56 9.71 61.07 -66.80
N TRP A 57 9.01 59.96 -66.53
CA TRP A 57 9.24 58.66 -67.16
C TRP A 57 8.01 58.20 -67.92
N GLN A 58 7.84 58.73 -69.14
CA GLN A 58 6.69 58.45 -70.01
C GLN A 58 7.07 57.55 -71.20
N GLY A 59 6.07 56.88 -71.79
CA GLY A 59 6.20 56.07 -73.00
C GLY A 59 6.12 54.54 -72.78
N PRO A 60 6.28 53.73 -73.85
CA PRO A 60 5.94 52.30 -73.80
C PRO A 60 6.70 51.47 -72.75
N ALA A 61 7.98 51.79 -72.51
CA ALA A 61 8.77 51.10 -71.49
C ALA A 61 8.30 51.39 -70.05
N ALA A 62 7.85 52.63 -69.80
CA ALA A 62 7.29 53.02 -68.50
C ALA A 62 5.92 52.37 -68.27
N ALA A 63 5.08 52.28 -69.31
CA ALA A 63 3.79 51.57 -69.24
C ALA A 63 3.97 50.09 -68.86
N VAL A 64 4.86 49.35 -69.55
CA VAL A 64 5.14 47.94 -69.24
C VAL A 64 5.69 47.75 -67.82
N MET A 65 6.55 48.66 -67.36
CA MET A 65 7.04 48.63 -65.97
C MET A 65 5.93 48.95 -64.95
N SER A 66 4.98 49.82 -65.31
CA SER A 66 3.82 50.17 -64.47
C SER A 66 2.88 48.98 -64.24
N ASP A 67 2.64 48.14 -65.26
CA ASP A 67 1.81 46.94 -65.13
C ASP A 67 2.46 45.87 -64.22
N VAL A 68 3.78 45.72 -64.32
CA VAL A 68 4.57 44.85 -63.40
C VAL A 68 4.53 45.41 -61.97
N ALA A 69 4.67 46.73 -61.81
CA ALA A 69 4.55 47.39 -60.51
C ALA A 69 3.14 47.24 -59.90
N ALA A 70 2.08 47.41 -60.69
CA ALA A 70 0.70 47.21 -60.25
C ALA A 70 0.45 45.76 -59.78
N SER A 71 1.08 44.77 -60.42
CA SER A 71 1.02 43.37 -60.00
C SER A 71 1.63 43.15 -58.60
N TYR A 72 2.70 43.88 -58.26
CA TYR A 72 3.29 43.85 -56.91
C TYR A 72 2.44 44.58 -55.86
N VAL A 73 1.83 45.72 -56.21
CA VAL A 73 0.85 46.43 -55.35
C VAL A 73 -0.36 45.53 -55.05
N GLY A 74 -0.84 44.79 -56.05
CA GLY A 74 -1.91 43.79 -55.91
C GLY A 74 -1.53 42.67 -54.93
N TRP A 75 -0.30 42.14 -55.02
CA TRP A 75 0.20 41.14 -54.08
C TRP A 75 0.31 41.68 -52.64
N LEU A 76 0.89 42.88 -52.44
CA LEU A 76 0.96 43.50 -51.11
C LEU A 76 -0.45 43.72 -50.50
N SER A 77 -1.40 44.16 -51.33
CA SER A 77 -2.80 44.36 -50.92
C SER A 77 -3.48 43.05 -50.53
N ALA A 78 -3.26 41.97 -51.29
CA ALA A 78 -3.78 40.64 -50.99
C ALA A 78 -3.13 40.03 -49.73
N SER A 79 -1.83 40.25 -49.53
CA SER A 79 -1.13 39.86 -48.28
C SER A 79 -1.67 40.62 -47.06
N GLY A 80 -2.00 41.90 -47.21
CA GLY A 80 -2.69 42.69 -46.16
C GLY A 80 -4.08 42.16 -45.83
N ALA A 81 -4.83 41.67 -46.83
CA ALA A 81 -6.14 41.03 -46.61
C ALA A 81 -6.00 39.67 -45.90
N HIS A 82 -5.04 38.83 -46.28
CA HIS A 82 -4.74 37.58 -45.58
C HIS A 82 -4.29 37.82 -44.12
N ALA A 83 -3.56 38.90 -43.84
CA ALA A 83 -3.18 39.27 -42.47
C ALA A 83 -4.38 39.67 -41.60
N GLU A 84 -5.39 40.36 -42.15
CA GLU A 84 -6.67 40.60 -41.45
C GLU A 84 -7.46 39.31 -41.21
N GLN A 85 -7.54 38.44 -42.20
CA GLN A 85 -8.20 37.13 -42.06
C GLN A 85 -7.52 36.31 -40.95
N ALA A 86 -6.19 36.31 -40.87
CA ALA A 86 -5.46 35.68 -39.77
C ALA A 86 -5.77 36.31 -38.40
N ALA A 87 -5.93 37.64 -38.34
CA ALA A 87 -6.33 38.34 -37.11
C ALA A 87 -7.75 37.95 -36.64
N GLU A 88 -8.73 37.90 -37.54
CA GLU A 88 -10.11 37.52 -37.18
C GLU A 88 -10.24 36.03 -36.84
N GLN A 89 -9.52 35.15 -37.53
CA GLN A 89 -9.48 33.73 -37.15
C GLN A 89 -8.80 33.52 -35.80
N ALA A 90 -7.74 34.27 -35.46
CA ALA A 90 -7.13 34.24 -34.13
C ALA A 90 -8.09 34.74 -33.02
N LYS A 91 -8.85 35.82 -33.25
CA LYS A 91 -9.92 36.26 -32.32
C LYS A 91 -11.00 35.19 -32.15
N THR A 92 -11.37 34.52 -33.24
CA THR A 92 -12.37 33.44 -33.22
C THR A 92 -11.87 32.21 -32.46
N ALA A 93 -10.60 31.82 -32.61
CA ALA A 93 -9.97 30.76 -31.83
C ALA A 93 -10.00 31.07 -30.31
N ALA A 94 -9.68 32.30 -29.93
CA ALA A 94 -9.75 32.76 -28.54
C ALA A 94 -11.18 32.68 -27.97
N HIS A 95 -12.19 33.10 -28.75
CA HIS A 95 -13.60 32.98 -28.36
C HIS A 95 -14.03 31.51 -28.19
N VAL A 96 -13.66 30.63 -29.13
CA VAL A 96 -13.96 29.19 -29.08
C VAL A 96 -13.33 28.53 -27.84
N PHE A 97 -12.12 28.93 -27.45
CA PHE A 97 -11.47 28.47 -26.22
C PHE A 97 -12.22 28.91 -24.94
N GLU A 98 -12.51 30.20 -24.79
CA GLU A 98 -13.20 30.68 -23.57
C GLU A 98 -14.66 30.18 -23.50
N ALA A 99 -15.33 29.98 -24.65
CA ALA A 99 -16.66 29.36 -24.69
C ALA A 99 -16.64 27.92 -24.19
N ALA A 100 -15.69 27.09 -24.63
CA ALA A 100 -15.50 25.74 -24.11
C ALA A 100 -15.19 25.77 -22.60
N ARG A 101 -14.30 26.67 -22.18
CA ARG A 101 -13.87 26.84 -20.78
C ARG A 101 -14.99 27.31 -19.85
N ALA A 102 -16.01 27.98 -20.36
CA ALA A 102 -17.19 28.37 -19.60
C ALA A 102 -18.17 27.20 -19.35
N VAL A 103 -18.16 26.14 -20.19
CA VAL A 103 -19.08 24.99 -20.08
C VAL A 103 -18.41 23.71 -19.57
N THR A 104 -17.09 23.58 -19.64
CA THR A 104 -16.32 22.50 -19.00
C THR A 104 -16.41 22.59 -17.48
N VAL A 105 -16.43 21.44 -16.81
CA VAL A 105 -16.54 21.34 -15.35
C VAL A 105 -15.29 21.92 -14.69
N GLN A 106 -15.46 22.60 -13.55
CA GLN A 106 -14.32 23.09 -12.78
C GLN A 106 -13.64 21.92 -12.03
N PRO A 107 -12.31 21.76 -12.10
CA PRO A 107 -11.60 20.65 -11.43
C PRO A 107 -11.93 20.48 -9.93
N GLY A 108 -12.25 21.57 -9.23
CA GLY A 108 -12.65 21.54 -7.83
C GLY A 108 -13.99 20.82 -7.56
N LEU A 109 -14.93 20.83 -8.52
CA LEU A 109 -16.20 20.10 -8.41
C LEU A 109 -15.98 18.59 -8.57
N VAL A 110 -15.13 18.19 -9.52
CA VAL A 110 -14.74 16.80 -9.72
C VAL A 110 -14.02 16.28 -8.46
N ALA A 111 -13.06 17.05 -7.93
CA ALA A 111 -12.35 16.71 -6.69
C ALA A 111 -13.29 16.60 -5.47
N ALA A 112 -14.26 17.53 -5.33
CA ALA A 112 -15.24 17.49 -4.25
C ALA A 112 -16.14 16.25 -4.33
N ASN A 113 -16.62 15.87 -5.52
CA ASN A 113 -17.37 14.65 -5.75
C ASN A 113 -16.56 13.40 -5.38
N ARG A 114 -15.29 13.28 -5.82
CA ARG A 114 -14.43 12.14 -5.45
C ARG A 114 -14.17 12.08 -3.95
N ALA A 115 -13.97 13.21 -3.28
CA ALA A 115 -13.81 13.27 -1.82
C ALA A 115 -15.10 12.85 -1.07
N GLN A 116 -16.26 13.30 -1.54
CA GLN A 116 -17.56 12.87 -1.01
C GLN A 116 -17.78 11.37 -1.19
N LEU A 117 -17.44 10.81 -2.36
CA LEU A 117 -17.52 9.37 -2.61
C LEU A 117 -16.66 8.57 -1.63
N VAL A 118 -15.40 8.99 -1.39
CA VAL A 118 -14.51 8.34 -0.41
C VAL A 118 -15.11 8.40 1.00
N SER A 119 -15.70 9.53 1.41
CA SER A 119 -16.38 9.67 2.71
C SER A 119 -17.61 8.77 2.83
N LEU A 120 -18.44 8.69 1.78
CA LEU A 120 -19.63 7.85 1.73
C LEU A 120 -19.27 6.36 1.76
N VAL A 121 -18.25 5.93 1.02
CA VAL A 121 -17.73 4.55 1.02
C VAL A 121 -17.14 4.21 2.38
N GLY A 122 -16.31 5.07 2.96
CA GLY A 122 -15.68 4.86 4.28
C GLY A 122 -16.67 4.78 5.44
N SER A 123 -17.90 5.30 5.27
CA SER A 123 -18.99 5.21 6.25
C SER A 123 -20.07 4.17 5.88
N ASN A 124 -19.89 3.39 4.82
CA ASN A 124 -20.90 2.44 4.30
C ASN A 124 -20.93 1.08 5.02
N LEU A 125 -20.61 1.02 6.31
CA LEU A 125 -20.34 -0.23 7.06
C LEU A 125 -21.44 -1.29 6.97
N PHE A 126 -22.71 -0.88 6.81
CA PHE A 126 -23.87 -1.79 6.67
C PHE A 126 -24.61 -1.63 5.34
N GLY A 127 -24.00 -1.05 4.30
CA GLY A 127 -24.63 -0.82 2.99
C GLY A 127 -25.61 0.37 2.93
N GLN A 128 -25.85 1.03 4.07
CA GLN A 128 -26.78 2.16 4.23
C GLN A 128 -26.56 3.34 3.27
N ASN A 129 -25.33 3.57 2.81
CA ASN A 129 -24.96 4.68 1.93
C ASN A 129 -25.03 4.30 0.44
N ALA A 130 -25.38 3.07 0.08
CA ALA A 130 -25.39 2.62 -1.32
C ALA A 130 -26.20 3.55 -2.26
N PRO A 131 -27.38 4.10 -1.90
CA PRO A 131 -28.08 5.08 -2.74
C PRO A 131 -27.30 6.40 -2.90
N ALA A 132 -26.61 6.85 -1.85
CA ALA A 132 -25.81 8.08 -1.89
C ALA A 132 -24.51 7.90 -2.70
N ILE A 133 -23.90 6.72 -2.64
CA ILE A 133 -22.76 6.30 -3.48
C ILE A 133 -23.18 6.31 -4.95
N ALA A 134 -24.27 5.61 -5.29
CA ALA A 134 -24.80 5.61 -6.65
C ALA A 134 -25.19 7.02 -7.15
N THR A 135 -25.66 7.91 -6.26
CA THR A 135 -25.92 9.32 -6.61
C THR A 135 -24.63 10.09 -6.90
N ALA A 136 -23.58 9.90 -6.10
CA ALA A 136 -22.27 10.53 -6.33
C ALA A 136 -21.60 10.01 -7.62
N GLU A 137 -21.72 8.72 -7.93
CA GLU A 137 -21.22 8.14 -9.18
C GLU A 137 -22.03 8.64 -10.38
N ALA A 138 -23.36 8.73 -10.30
CA ALA A 138 -24.19 9.32 -11.37
C ALA A 138 -23.84 10.81 -11.63
N GLN A 139 -23.50 11.58 -10.60
CA GLN A 139 -22.99 12.95 -10.75
C GLN A 139 -21.61 13.00 -11.42
N TYR A 140 -20.74 12.01 -11.17
CA TYR A 140 -19.45 11.88 -11.83
C TYR A 140 -19.61 11.60 -13.33
N GLU A 141 -20.50 10.67 -13.70
CA GLU A 141 -20.85 10.38 -15.10
C GLU A 141 -21.46 11.61 -15.81
N GLN A 142 -22.27 12.41 -15.12
CA GLN A 142 -22.80 13.68 -15.65
C GLN A 142 -21.68 14.71 -15.93
N MET A 143 -20.74 14.88 -14.99
CA MET A 143 -19.58 15.76 -15.20
C MET A 143 -18.69 15.25 -16.35
N TRP A 144 -18.53 13.93 -16.49
CA TRP A 144 -17.80 13.33 -17.60
C TRP A 144 -18.47 13.64 -18.95
N ALA A 145 -19.79 13.42 -19.06
CA ALA A 145 -20.54 13.72 -20.27
C ALA A 145 -20.48 15.21 -20.66
N GLN A 146 -20.57 16.12 -19.67
CA GLN A 146 -20.46 17.57 -19.88
C GLN A 146 -19.07 17.96 -20.43
N ASP A 147 -17.99 17.44 -19.85
CA ASP A 147 -16.62 17.68 -20.34
C ASP A 147 -16.40 17.12 -21.77
N VAL A 148 -16.98 15.96 -22.07
CA VAL A 148 -16.87 15.33 -23.40
C VAL A 148 -17.58 16.17 -24.47
N VAL A 149 -18.79 16.68 -24.19
CA VAL A 149 -19.51 17.60 -25.10
C VAL A 149 -18.70 18.88 -25.30
N ALA A 150 -18.23 19.51 -24.22
CA ALA A 150 -17.42 20.73 -24.29
C ALA A 150 -16.16 20.56 -25.16
N MET A 151 -15.48 19.41 -25.09
CA MET A 151 -14.29 19.13 -25.91
C MET A 151 -14.62 18.77 -27.36
N LEU A 152 -15.78 18.18 -27.65
CA LEU A 152 -16.26 17.97 -29.02
C LEU A 152 -16.63 19.29 -29.69
N ASP A 153 -17.35 20.18 -28.99
CA ASP A 153 -17.69 21.52 -29.49
C ASP A 153 -16.45 22.40 -29.67
N TYR A 154 -15.50 22.35 -28.71
CA TYR A 154 -14.19 23.01 -28.85
C TYR A 154 -13.43 22.53 -30.08
N HIS A 155 -13.37 21.21 -30.30
CA HIS A 155 -12.70 20.63 -31.46
C HIS A 155 -13.40 21.02 -32.77
N ALA A 156 -14.73 21.04 -32.81
CA ALA A 156 -15.50 21.47 -33.98
C ALA A 156 -15.24 22.94 -34.33
N GLY A 157 -15.29 23.83 -33.34
CA GLY A 157 -14.99 25.26 -33.51
C GLY A 157 -13.54 25.52 -33.91
N ALA A 158 -12.56 24.85 -33.27
CA ALA A 158 -11.16 24.99 -33.62
C ALA A 158 -10.87 24.46 -35.04
N SER A 159 -11.56 23.39 -35.46
CA SER A 159 -11.45 22.83 -36.82
C SER A 159 -12.04 23.77 -37.88
N SER A 160 -13.15 24.45 -37.60
CA SER A 160 -13.73 25.41 -38.55
C SER A 160 -12.88 26.67 -38.70
N VAL A 161 -12.29 27.17 -37.60
CA VAL A 161 -11.30 28.27 -37.63
C VAL A 161 -10.06 27.87 -38.45
N ALA A 162 -9.52 26.67 -38.24
CA ALA A 162 -8.38 26.16 -39.01
C ALA A 162 -8.72 26.00 -40.51
N ALA A 163 -9.92 25.56 -40.84
CA ALA A 163 -10.39 25.43 -42.23
C ALA A 163 -10.70 26.78 -42.90
N ALA A 164 -10.96 27.83 -42.13
CA ALA A 164 -11.23 29.19 -42.63
C ALA A 164 -9.97 30.04 -42.86
N LEU A 165 -8.78 29.54 -42.51
CA LEU A 165 -7.49 30.13 -42.87
C LEU A 165 -7.09 29.70 -44.29
N THR A 166 -7.12 30.61 -45.25
CA THR A 166 -6.62 30.34 -46.60
C THR A 166 -5.08 30.30 -46.61
N PRO A 167 -4.45 29.30 -47.25
CA PRO A 167 -3.01 29.28 -47.44
C PRO A 167 -2.53 30.50 -48.23
N LEU A 168 -1.41 31.09 -47.82
CA LEU A 168 -0.81 32.23 -48.53
C LEU A 168 -0.30 31.78 -49.92
N SER A 169 -1.07 32.08 -50.95
CA SER A 169 -0.67 31.86 -52.35
C SER A 169 0.44 32.84 -52.76
N TRP A 170 1.59 32.31 -53.15
CA TRP A 170 2.55 33.08 -53.96
C TRP A 170 1.91 33.50 -55.30
N PRO A 171 2.30 34.65 -55.88
CA PRO A 171 1.65 35.18 -57.09
C PRO A 171 2.08 34.44 -58.36
N THR A 172 1.68 33.18 -58.48
CA THR A 172 1.78 32.41 -59.73
C THR A 172 0.55 32.64 -60.60
N GLN A 173 0.76 33.38 -61.70
CA GLN A 173 -0.13 33.56 -62.85
C GLN A 173 -1.28 34.60 -62.76
N THR A 174 -0.97 35.84 -63.11
CA THR A 174 -1.75 36.60 -64.11
C THR A 174 -1.21 36.41 -65.54
N LEU A 175 -0.57 35.26 -65.80
CA LEU A 175 0.09 34.93 -67.07
C LEU A 175 -0.90 34.64 -68.23
N ALA A 176 -2.21 34.63 -67.96
CA ALA A 176 -3.25 34.40 -68.95
C ALA A 176 -3.25 35.41 -70.11
N GLY A 177 -2.80 36.65 -69.87
CA GLY A 177 -2.63 37.67 -70.92
C GLY A 177 -1.49 37.37 -71.91
N LEU A 178 -0.57 36.45 -71.58
CA LEU A 178 0.60 36.11 -72.40
C LEU A 178 0.39 34.85 -73.26
N ALA A 179 -0.86 34.45 -73.50
CA ALA A 179 -1.18 33.31 -74.38
C ALA A 179 -0.86 33.56 -75.86
N ALA A 180 -0.86 34.82 -76.33
CA ALA A 180 -0.66 35.16 -77.74
C ALA A 180 0.78 34.96 -78.27
N PRO A 181 1.86 35.25 -77.51
CA PRO A 181 3.25 35.02 -77.96
C PRO A 181 3.80 33.64 -77.58
N ALA A 182 2.98 32.69 -77.12
CA ALA A 182 3.44 31.41 -76.55
C ALA A 182 4.33 30.57 -77.49
N ALA A 183 4.14 30.70 -78.82
CA ALA A 183 4.98 30.05 -79.82
C ALA A 183 6.42 30.63 -79.93
N ALA A 184 6.66 31.84 -79.44
CA ALA A 184 7.97 32.51 -79.50
C ALA A 184 8.78 32.41 -78.19
N LEU A 185 8.13 32.14 -77.06
CA LEU A 185 8.75 32.14 -75.72
C LEU A 185 9.12 30.74 -75.17
N GLY A 186 8.84 29.67 -75.92
CA GLY A 186 9.31 28.30 -75.60
C GLY A 186 10.84 28.15 -75.52
N SER A 187 11.58 29.18 -75.92
CA SER A 187 13.04 29.32 -75.82
C SER A 187 13.53 29.90 -74.48
N VAL A 188 12.69 30.61 -73.71
CA VAL A 188 13.10 31.39 -72.53
C VAL A 188 12.69 30.74 -71.20
N ALA A 189 11.58 30.00 -71.18
CA ALA A 189 11.12 29.29 -69.97
C ALA A 189 12.02 28.11 -69.53
N ARG A 190 13.14 27.86 -70.23
CA ARG A 190 14.11 26.79 -69.96
C ARG A 190 15.41 27.30 -69.30
N SER A 191 15.39 28.44 -68.59
CA SER A 191 16.54 28.84 -67.78
C SER A 191 16.28 29.84 -66.66
N ILE A 192 16.34 29.34 -65.41
CA ILE A 192 17.24 29.91 -64.38
C ILE A 192 18.51 29.04 -64.36
N SER A 193 19.09 28.82 -65.54
CA SER A 193 20.20 27.87 -65.78
C SER A 193 21.58 28.53 -65.63
N PHE A 194 21.64 29.62 -64.87
CA PHE A 194 22.83 30.44 -64.66
C PHE A 194 23.15 30.45 -63.18
N ASN A 195 24.25 29.80 -62.82
CA ASN A 195 24.86 29.92 -61.51
C ASN A 195 25.65 31.24 -61.44
N VAL A 196 25.60 31.92 -60.30
CA VAL A 196 26.36 33.16 -60.06
C VAL A 196 27.68 32.78 -59.40
N GLY A 197 28.77 32.81 -60.16
CA GLY A 197 30.13 32.46 -59.71
C GLY A 197 30.68 31.21 -60.39
N PHE A 198 31.74 30.61 -59.83
CA PHE A 198 32.63 29.72 -60.58
C PHE A 198 32.47 28.23 -60.25
N ALA A 199 32.63 27.36 -61.25
CA ALA A 199 32.66 25.90 -61.11
C ALA A 199 31.43 25.25 -60.44
N ASN A 200 30.25 25.89 -60.49
CA ASN A 200 29.00 25.32 -60.01
C ASN A 200 28.36 24.40 -61.08
N ALA A 201 27.82 23.26 -60.68
CA ALA A 201 27.11 22.30 -61.52
C ALA A 201 25.69 22.06 -60.99
N GLY A 202 24.68 22.08 -61.86
CA GLY A 202 23.27 22.28 -61.47
C GLY A 202 22.84 23.73 -61.68
N GLN A 203 21.71 24.16 -61.11
CA GLN A 203 21.00 25.39 -61.45
C GLN A 203 20.80 26.34 -60.26
N GLY A 204 20.72 27.65 -60.52
CA GLY A 204 20.35 28.65 -59.51
C GLY A 204 21.31 28.80 -58.31
N ASN A 205 22.53 28.26 -58.38
CA ASN A 205 23.52 28.37 -57.30
C ASN A 205 24.17 29.75 -57.27
N VAL A 206 24.54 30.23 -56.08
CA VAL A 206 25.27 31.49 -55.85
C VAL A 206 26.51 31.21 -55.01
N GLY A 207 27.69 31.47 -55.56
CA GLY A 207 28.99 31.15 -54.94
C GLY A 207 29.85 30.28 -55.86
N ALA A 208 30.54 29.27 -55.32
CA ALA A 208 31.47 28.48 -56.13
C ALA A 208 31.54 26.99 -55.73
N ALA A 209 31.90 26.14 -56.70
CA ALA A 209 32.11 24.69 -56.54
C ALA A 209 30.90 23.90 -56.00
N ASN A 210 29.67 24.43 -56.09
CA ASN A 210 28.46 23.71 -55.66
C ASN A 210 28.03 22.66 -56.69
N ILE A 211 27.46 21.54 -56.24
CA ILE A 211 26.93 20.44 -57.06
C ILE A 211 25.49 20.14 -56.63
N GLY A 212 24.52 20.53 -57.46
CA GLY A 212 23.08 20.47 -57.17
C GLY A 212 22.43 21.83 -57.42
N ASP A 213 21.24 22.07 -56.87
CA ASP A 213 20.43 23.25 -57.24
C ASP A 213 20.20 24.21 -56.06
N PHE A 214 20.11 25.51 -56.35
CA PHE A 214 19.73 26.57 -55.39
C PHE A 214 20.61 26.69 -54.13
N ASN A 215 21.90 26.33 -54.19
CA ASN A 215 22.81 26.51 -53.06
C ASN A 215 23.39 27.94 -52.99
N LEU A 216 23.49 28.52 -51.80
CA LEU A 216 24.11 29.81 -51.51
C LEU A 216 25.38 29.61 -50.66
N GLY A 217 26.55 29.63 -51.29
CA GLY A 217 27.86 29.55 -50.63
C GLY A 217 28.88 28.71 -51.42
N LEU A 218 29.80 28.03 -50.72
CA LEU A 218 30.95 27.38 -51.34
C LEU A 218 30.94 25.86 -51.14
N GLY A 219 31.10 25.08 -52.21
CA GLY A 219 31.42 23.65 -52.13
C GLY A 219 30.32 22.75 -51.55
N ASN A 220 29.03 23.12 -51.68
CA ASN A 220 27.93 22.28 -51.23
C ASN A 220 27.61 21.16 -52.24
N ILE A 221 27.15 20.01 -51.76
CA ILE A 221 26.68 18.88 -52.59
C ILE A 221 25.24 18.54 -52.17
N GLY A 222 24.30 18.57 -53.10
CA GLY A 222 22.85 18.53 -52.85
C GLY A 222 22.21 19.90 -53.12
N SER A 223 21.00 20.15 -52.62
CA SER A 223 20.19 21.30 -53.06
C SER A 223 19.63 22.14 -51.92
N GLY A 224 19.51 23.46 -52.14
CA GLY A 224 18.89 24.41 -51.22
C GLY A 224 19.71 24.74 -49.97
N ASN A 225 21.02 24.47 -49.94
CA ASN A 225 21.86 24.75 -48.78
C ASN A 225 22.29 26.23 -48.71
N VAL A 226 22.37 26.79 -47.52
CA VAL A 226 22.86 28.15 -47.23
C VAL A 226 24.07 28.07 -46.30
N GLY A 227 25.25 28.41 -46.83
CA GLY A 227 26.55 28.24 -46.19
C GLY A 227 27.49 27.38 -47.03
N SER A 228 28.52 26.77 -46.44
CA SER A 228 29.61 26.15 -47.21
C SER A 228 29.97 24.72 -46.78
N GLY A 229 30.30 23.87 -47.74
CA GLY A 229 30.78 22.50 -47.51
C GLY A 229 29.72 21.53 -46.99
N ASN A 230 28.43 21.81 -47.18
CA ASN A 230 27.36 20.90 -46.77
C ASN A 230 27.18 19.74 -47.76
N ILE A 231 26.78 18.56 -47.27
CA ILE A 231 26.47 17.37 -48.09
C ILE A 231 25.07 16.87 -47.73
N GLY A 232 24.07 17.21 -48.53
CA GLY A 232 22.65 16.93 -48.32
C GLY A 232 21.77 18.11 -48.75
N GLY A 233 20.54 18.20 -48.24
CA GLY A 233 19.58 19.21 -48.66
C GLY A 233 19.14 20.19 -47.56
N ILE A 234 18.87 21.44 -47.93
CA ILE A 234 18.13 22.41 -47.08
C ILE A 234 18.84 22.68 -45.73
N ASN A 235 20.18 22.61 -45.69
CA ASN A 235 20.96 22.96 -44.51
C ASN A 235 21.24 24.47 -44.44
N VAL A 236 21.13 25.08 -43.27
CA VAL A 236 21.46 26.50 -43.01
C VAL A 236 22.66 26.55 -42.04
N GLY A 237 23.87 26.49 -42.59
CA GLY A 237 25.11 26.34 -41.83
C GLY A 237 26.25 25.89 -42.74
N SER A 238 27.38 25.50 -42.16
CA SER A 238 28.55 25.04 -42.92
C SER A 238 29.06 23.69 -42.41
N GLY A 239 29.53 22.84 -43.32
CA GLY A 239 30.12 21.54 -42.99
C GLY A 239 29.13 20.50 -42.46
N ASN A 240 27.82 20.66 -42.69
CA ASN A 240 26.83 19.64 -42.30
C ASN A 240 26.86 18.46 -43.28
N ARG A 241 26.52 17.25 -42.80
CA ARG A 241 26.22 16.09 -43.65
C ARG A 241 24.92 15.46 -43.21
N GLY A 242 23.97 15.37 -44.13
CA GLY A 242 22.55 15.17 -43.85
C GLY A 242 21.74 16.40 -44.29
N SER A 243 20.47 16.45 -43.93
CA SER A 243 19.50 17.42 -44.46
C SER A 243 18.73 18.15 -43.35
N TYR A 244 18.19 19.32 -43.68
CA TYR A 244 17.38 20.16 -42.78
C TYR A 244 18.11 20.64 -41.51
N ASN A 245 19.45 20.58 -41.45
CA ASN A 245 20.20 21.03 -40.28
C ASN A 245 20.32 22.56 -40.23
N ILE A 246 20.20 23.14 -39.04
CA ILE A 246 20.40 24.57 -38.78
C ILE A 246 21.61 24.73 -37.85
N GLY A 247 22.58 25.55 -38.26
CA GLY A 247 23.90 25.66 -37.65
C GLY A 247 24.95 24.73 -38.31
N PRO A 248 26.26 24.95 -38.07
CA PRO A 248 27.35 24.20 -38.69
C PRO A 248 27.74 22.87 -38.02
N GLY A 249 28.34 21.99 -38.82
CA GLY A 249 29.08 20.80 -38.38
C GLY A 249 28.26 19.59 -37.97
N ASN A 250 26.94 19.59 -38.17
CA ASN A 250 26.06 18.49 -37.78
C ASN A 250 26.17 17.29 -38.76
N LEU A 251 26.10 16.07 -38.24
CA LEU A 251 26.17 14.81 -38.98
C LEU A 251 24.94 13.95 -38.67
N GLY A 252 23.94 14.02 -39.54
CA GLY A 252 22.58 13.51 -39.37
C GLY A 252 21.56 14.50 -39.93
N ASP A 253 20.27 14.22 -39.81
CA ASP A 253 19.18 15.05 -40.31
C ASP A 253 18.45 15.83 -39.18
N TYR A 254 17.85 16.97 -39.53
CA TYR A 254 17.00 17.81 -38.66
C TYR A 254 17.64 18.38 -37.37
N ASN A 255 18.98 18.43 -37.26
CA ASN A 255 19.62 18.99 -36.07
C ASN A 255 19.57 20.52 -36.03
N ILE A 256 19.46 21.10 -34.82
CA ILE A 256 19.48 22.55 -34.61
C ILE A 256 20.58 22.91 -33.61
N GLY A 257 21.71 23.40 -34.12
CA GLY A 257 22.83 23.92 -33.34
C GLY A 257 24.19 23.54 -33.91
N LEU A 258 25.18 23.29 -33.06
CA LEU A 258 26.57 23.08 -33.47
C LEU A 258 27.02 21.63 -33.26
N GLY A 259 27.52 20.99 -34.31
CA GLY A 259 28.32 19.76 -34.17
C GLY A 259 27.60 18.54 -33.60
N ASN A 260 26.27 18.43 -33.74
CA ASN A 260 25.53 17.26 -33.28
C ASN A 260 25.75 16.05 -34.23
N LEU A 261 25.78 14.85 -33.67
CA LEU A 261 25.97 13.58 -34.37
C LEU A 261 24.75 12.70 -34.11
N GLY A 262 24.06 12.23 -35.15
CA GLY A 262 22.72 11.63 -35.05
C GLY A 262 21.63 12.61 -35.47
N ASP A 263 20.37 12.22 -35.31
CA ASP A 263 19.22 12.91 -35.90
C ASP A 263 18.39 13.69 -34.87
N SER A 264 17.75 14.77 -35.33
CA SER A 264 16.75 15.55 -34.58
C SER A 264 17.21 16.11 -33.22
N SER A 265 18.51 16.30 -33.00
CA SER A 265 19.05 16.87 -31.76
C SER A 265 19.13 18.40 -31.79
N VAL A 266 18.90 19.03 -30.64
CA VAL A 266 18.87 20.49 -30.47
C VAL A 266 19.93 20.92 -29.45
N GLY A 267 20.95 21.65 -29.92
CA GLY A 267 22.00 22.25 -29.10
C GLY A 267 23.41 21.95 -29.60
N PHE A 268 24.31 21.58 -28.69
CA PHE A 268 25.75 21.65 -28.93
C PHE A 268 26.44 20.31 -28.65
N GLY A 269 27.00 19.67 -29.69
CA GLY A 269 27.88 18.51 -29.57
C GLY A 269 27.21 17.25 -28.99
N ASN A 270 25.89 17.10 -29.14
CA ASN A 270 25.21 15.87 -28.72
C ASN A 270 25.53 14.70 -29.67
N ALA A 271 25.47 13.47 -29.17
CA ALA A 271 25.74 12.25 -29.93
C ALA A 271 24.61 11.22 -29.74
N GLY A 272 24.03 10.73 -30.84
CA GLY A 272 22.75 10.02 -30.84
C GLY A 272 21.56 10.99 -30.88
N ASP A 273 20.35 10.42 -30.96
CA ASP A 273 19.21 11.14 -31.53
C ASP A 273 18.30 11.80 -30.49
N HIS A 274 17.55 12.83 -30.92
CA HIS A 274 16.53 13.54 -30.13
C HIS A 274 17.06 14.19 -28.83
N ASN A 275 18.36 14.43 -28.70
CA ASN A 275 18.94 15.04 -27.51
C ASN A 275 18.76 16.56 -27.49
N VAL A 276 18.46 17.13 -26.33
CA VAL A 276 18.24 18.57 -26.15
C VAL A 276 19.22 19.12 -25.11
N GLY A 277 20.17 19.94 -25.54
CA GLY A 277 21.14 20.61 -24.68
C GLY A 277 22.58 20.44 -25.16
N VAL A 278 23.51 20.12 -24.27
CA VAL A 278 24.96 20.14 -24.54
C VAL A 278 25.64 18.82 -24.20
N ALA A 279 26.38 18.27 -25.16
CA ALA A 279 27.26 17.10 -25.00
C ALA A 279 26.57 15.84 -24.41
N ASN A 280 25.26 15.67 -24.61
CA ASN A 280 24.57 14.44 -24.21
C ASN A 280 24.89 13.31 -25.20
N ALA A 281 24.96 12.07 -24.71
CA ALA A 281 25.28 10.88 -25.48
C ALA A 281 24.21 9.79 -25.29
N GLY A 282 23.64 9.27 -26.38
CA GLY A 282 22.54 8.31 -26.39
C GLY A 282 21.24 8.94 -26.92
N PHE A 283 20.09 8.69 -26.31
CA PHE A 283 18.79 9.03 -26.91
C PHE A 283 17.87 9.84 -26.00
N ASN A 284 17.22 10.88 -26.55
CA ASN A 284 16.15 11.64 -25.88
C ASN A 284 16.55 12.20 -24.50
N ASN A 285 17.81 12.62 -24.32
CA ASN A 285 18.27 13.24 -23.07
C ASN A 285 18.04 14.76 -23.08
N PHE A 286 17.71 15.34 -21.93
CA PHE A 286 17.56 16.77 -21.72
C PHE A 286 18.57 17.31 -20.71
N GLY A 287 19.43 18.25 -21.13
CA GLY A 287 20.37 18.96 -20.25
C GLY A 287 21.83 18.88 -20.71
N PHE A 288 22.74 18.55 -19.79
CA PHE A 288 24.19 18.69 -20.01
C PHE A 288 24.95 17.39 -19.71
N ALA A 289 25.74 16.91 -20.66
CA ALA A 289 26.69 15.79 -20.47
C ALA A 289 26.07 14.48 -19.94
N ASN A 290 24.78 14.23 -20.19
CA ASN A 290 24.12 12.99 -19.77
C ASN A 290 24.44 11.85 -20.76
N THR A 291 24.73 10.65 -20.25
CA THR A 291 25.08 9.46 -21.04
C THR A 291 24.07 8.34 -20.78
N GLY A 292 23.38 7.88 -21.83
CA GLY A 292 22.30 6.90 -21.78
C GLY A 292 21.03 7.43 -22.44
N SER A 293 19.87 7.06 -21.94
CA SER A 293 18.58 7.35 -22.59
C SER A 293 17.57 7.97 -21.64
N ASN A 294 16.78 8.94 -22.14
CA ASN A 294 15.67 9.58 -21.41
C ASN A 294 16.06 10.29 -20.09
N ASN A 295 17.33 10.70 -19.93
CA ASN A 295 17.78 11.41 -18.72
C ASN A 295 17.40 12.89 -18.75
N ILE A 296 17.09 13.47 -17.58
CA ILE A 296 16.81 14.90 -17.42
C ILE A 296 17.72 15.47 -16.32
N GLY A 297 18.80 16.16 -16.69
CA GLY A 297 19.76 16.65 -15.70
C GLY A 297 21.14 17.05 -16.20
N ILE A 298 22.13 16.92 -15.31
CA ILE A 298 23.54 17.23 -15.59
C ILE A 298 24.43 16.06 -15.20
N GLY A 299 25.21 15.53 -16.16
CA GLY A 299 26.25 14.53 -15.95
C GLY A 299 25.74 13.13 -15.57
N LEU A 300 24.46 12.82 -15.80
CA LEU A 300 23.85 11.52 -15.50
C LEU A 300 24.48 10.41 -16.35
N SER A 301 24.54 9.18 -15.82
CA SER A 301 25.12 8.02 -16.53
C SER A 301 24.30 6.76 -16.24
N GLY A 302 23.65 6.23 -17.27
CA GLY A 302 22.58 5.21 -17.19
C GLY A 302 21.28 5.72 -17.83
N ASP A 303 20.17 5.00 -17.70
CA ASP A 303 18.89 5.35 -18.33
C ASP A 303 17.86 5.88 -17.34
N GLY A 304 17.00 6.81 -17.80
CA GLY A 304 15.78 7.26 -17.12
C GLY A 304 15.96 8.08 -15.84
N GLN A 305 17.14 8.67 -15.61
CA GLN A 305 17.44 9.38 -14.36
C GLN A 305 17.03 10.85 -14.40
N VAL A 306 16.74 11.41 -13.21
CA VAL A 306 16.48 12.86 -13.04
C VAL A 306 17.33 13.41 -11.89
N GLY A 307 18.19 14.40 -12.17
CA GLY A 307 19.04 15.06 -11.16
C GLY A 307 20.45 15.46 -11.64
N PHE A 308 21.44 15.26 -10.78
CA PHE A 308 22.86 15.55 -11.06
C PHE A 308 23.69 14.26 -10.88
N GLY A 309 24.39 13.81 -11.93
CA GLY A 309 24.99 12.47 -11.99
C GLY A 309 26.27 12.24 -11.17
N ALA A 310 26.86 13.30 -10.61
CA ALA A 310 27.82 13.14 -9.51
C ALA A 310 27.16 12.54 -8.25
N LEU A 311 25.82 12.56 -8.18
CA LEU A 311 25.03 12.22 -7.00
C LEU A 311 24.07 11.04 -7.22
N ASN A 312 23.81 10.55 -8.44
CA ASN A 312 22.99 9.35 -8.66
C ASN A 312 23.77 8.30 -9.47
N SER A 313 23.56 7.01 -9.19
CA SER A 313 24.20 5.91 -9.92
C SER A 313 23.26 4.72 -10.17
N GLY A 314 23.36 4.12 -11.36
CA GLY A 314 22.46 3.06 -11.83
C GLY A 314 21.36 3.59 -12.76
N THR A 315 20.12 3.11 -12.65
CA THR A 315 19.04 3.40 -13.62
C THR A 315 17.74 3.79 -12.94
N GLY A 316 16.91 4.61 -13.59
CA GLY A 316 15.55 4.97 -13.14
C GLY A 316 15.47 5.79 -11.84
N ASN A 317 16.60 6.18 -11.25
CA ASN A 317 16.63 6.89 -9.97
C ASN A 317 16.18 8.35 -10.12
N ILE A 318 15.30 8.80 -9.22
CA ILE A 318 14.74 10.15 -9.17
C ILE A 318 15.14 10.82 -7.85
N GLY A 319 15.90 11.92 -7.91
CA GLY A 319 16.32 12.68 -6.74
C GLY A 319 17.82 12.86 -6.66
N LEU A 320 18.44 12.67 -5.49
CA LEU A 320 19.88 12.87 -5.26
C LEU A 320 20.44 11.82 -4.28
N PHE A 321 21.72 11.47 -4.42
CA PHE A 321 22.43 10.50 -3.58
C PHE A 321 21.88 9.06 -3.66
N ASN A 322 21.07 8.74 -4.67
CA ASN A 322 20.48 7.41 -4.85
C ASN A 322 21.40 6.48 -5.65
N SER A 323 21.42 5.19 -5.31
CA SER A 323 22.24 4.17 -5.96
C SER A 323 21.48 2.87 -6.21
N GLY A 324 21.65 2.26 -7.38
CA GLY A 324 20.93 1.05 -7.79
C GLY A 324 19.82 1.38 -8.79
N THR A 325 18.63 0.81 -8.61
CA THR A 325 17.54 0.87 -9.61
C THR A 325 16.25 1.46 -9.04
N ASP A 326 15.60 2.33 -9.81
CA ASP A 326 14.23 2.82 -9.60
C ASP A 326 13.94 3.47 -8.23
N ASN A 327 14.97 3.99 -7.54
CA ASN A 327 14.80 4.61 -6.23
C ASN A 327 14.32 6.07 -6.35
N ILE A 328 13.39 6.46 -5.48
CA ILE A 328 12.79 7.80 -5.45
C ILE A 328 13.08 8.48 -4.11
N GLY A 329 13.76 9.62 -4.14
CA GLY A 329 14.01 10.46 -2.97
C GLY A 329 15.50 10.76 -2.75
N LEU A 330 16.02 10.52 -1.54
CA LEU A 330 17.39 10.89 -1.16
C LEU A 330 18.16 9.74 -0.49
N PHE A 331 19.45 9.58 -0.82
CA PHE A 331 20.37 8.63 -0.16
C PHE A 331 19.95 7.14 -0.16
N ASN A 332 19.03 6.71 -1.03
CA ASN A 332 18.57 5.32 -1.05
C ASN A 332 19.56 4.41 -1.81
N SER A 333 19.63 3.13 -1.45
CA SER A 333 20.52 2.15 -2.08
C SER A 333 19.82 0.80 -2.33
N GLY A 334 19.78 0.33 -3.57
CA GLY A 334 19.18 -0.97 -3.95
C GLY A 334 18.06 -0.80 -4.96
N THR A 335 16.94 -1.53 -4.81
CA THR A 335 15.84 -1.55 -5.79
C THR A 335 14.59 -0.84 -5.29
N GLY A 336 14.03 0.10 -6.05
CA GLY A 336 12.64 0.55 -5.91
C GLY A 336 12.26 1.18 -4.56
N ASN A 337 13.22 1.71 -3.80
CA ASN A 337 12.95 2.30 -2.50
C ASN A 337 12.36 3.72 -2.64
N PHE A 338 11.44 4.08 -1.73
CA PHE A 338 10.81 5.41 -1.70
C PHE A 338 11.09 6.13 -0.38
N GLY A 339 11.72 7.30 -0.44
CA GLY A 339 11.93 8.19 0.72
C GLY A 339 13.39 8.55 0.95
N LEU A 340 13.89 8.41 2.18
CA LEU A 340 15.23 8.86 2.58
C LEU A 340 16.08 7.76 3.23
N GLY A 341 17.26 7.50 2.68
CA GLY A 341 18.29 6.66 3.32
C GLY A 341 17.92 5.18 3.47
N ASN A 342 16.97 4.67 2.70
CA ASN A 342 16.57 3.26 2.77
C ASN A 342 17.56 2.37 2.01
N SER A 343 17.78 1.15 2.48
CA SER A 343 18.76 0.23 1.92
C SER A 343 18.19 -1.19 1.70
N GLY A 344 18.42 -1.76 0.52
CA GLY A 344 17.81 -3.02 0.07
C GLY A 344 16.68 -2.76 -0.92
N ASP A 345 15.55 -3.45 -0.80
CA ASP A 345 14.54 -3.51 -1.86
C ASP A 345 13.12 -3.11 -1.42
N TYR A 346 12.46 -2.23 -2.19
CA TYR A 346 11.06 -1.82 -2.04
C TYR A 346 10.66 -1.24 -0.67
N ASN A 347 11.62 -0.68 0.08
CA ASN A 347 11.33 -0.07 1.38
C ASN A 347 10.72 1.33 1.19
N THR A 348 9.76 1.69 2.05
CA THR A 348 9.06 2.99 2.01
C THR A 348 9.20 3.74 3.33
N GLY A 349 9.79 4.95 3.29
CA GLY A 349 9.92 5.84 4.45
C GLY A 349 11.35 6.31 4.69
N ILE A 350 11.85 6.20 5.93
CA ILE A 350 13.16 6.75 6.32
C ILE A 350 14.04 5.68 6.99
N GLY A 351 15.23 5.45 6.43
CA GLY A 351 16.31 4.69 7.06
C GLY A 351 15.99 3.22 7.30
N ASN A 352 15.05 2.63 6.55
CA ASN A 352 14.73 1.21 6.67
C ASN A 352 15.77 0.36 5.92
N ALA A 353 16.09 -0.83 6.42
CA ALA A 353 17.09 -1.73 5.86
C ALA A 353 16.52 -3.14 5.62
N GLY A 354 16.81 -3.74 4.46
CA GLY A 354 16.31 -5.06 4.07
C GLY A 354 15.23 -4.94 2.99
N ALA A 355 14.09 -5.65 3.13
CA ALA A 355 13.10 -5.74 2.07
C ALA A 355 11.67 -5.39 2.51
N THR A 356 10.96 -4.59 1.70
CA THR A 356 9.53 -4.26 1.81
C THR A 356 9.08 -3.63 3.15
N ASN A 357 10.01 -3.06 3.92
CA ASN A 357 9.69 -2.42 5.20
C ASN A 357 9.01 -1.06 4.98
N THR A 358 8.05 -0.70 5.84
CA THR A 358 7.32 0.58 5.75
C THR A 358 7.38 1.36 7.06
N GLY A 359 7.93 2.58 7.02
CA GLY A 359 7.97 3.51 8.14
C GLY A 359 9.37 4.05 8.43
N LEU A 360 9.82 3.96 9.68
CA LEU A 360 11.07 4.56 10.16
C LEU A 360 12.01 3.51 10.76
N LEU A 361 13.26 3.44 10.30
CA LEU A 361 14.36 2.71 10.94
C LEU A 361 14.10 1.20 11.18
N ASN A 362 13.24 0.56 10.39
CA ASN A 362 12.98 -0.88 10.52
C ASN A 362 14.06 -1.69 9.80
N ALA A 363 14.49 -2.81 10.37
CA ALA A 363 15.57 -3.64 9.83
C ALA A 363 15.14 -5.13 9.70
N GLY A 364 15.16 -5.64 8.47
CA GLY A 364 14.82 -7.02 8.10
C GLY A 364 13.77 -7.08 6.99
N LEU A 365 12.75 -7.93 7.11
CA LEU A 365 11.72 -8.11 6.08
C LEU A 365 10.29 -7.83 6.57
N VAL A 366 9.51 -7.12 5.74
CA VAL A 366 8.05 -6.89 5.90
C VAL A 366 7.67 -6.26 7.26
N ASN A 367 8.54 -5.44 7.85
CA ASN A 367 8.22 -4.75 9.10
C ASN A 367 7.43 -3.45 8.84
N THR A 368 6.49 -3.11 9.72
CA THR A 368 5.72 -1.85 9.65
C THR A 368 5.83 -1.02 10.93
N GLY A 369 5.97 0.30 10.77
CA GLY A 369 6.03 1.25 11.88
C GLY A 369 7.44 1.76 12.18
N VAL A 370 7.92 1.64 13.41
CA VAL A 370 9.14 2.35 13.89
C VAL A 370 10.12 1.41 14.59
N GLY A 371 11.36 1.34 14.10
CA GLY A 371 12.50 0.78 14.83
C GLY A 371 12.39 -0.73 15.12
N ASN A 372 11.60 -1.47 14.36
CA ASN A 372 11.47 -2.92 14.55
C ASN A 372 12.67 -3.64 13.91
N ALA A 373 13.18 -4.69 14.56
CA ALA A 373 14.36 -5.45 14.14
C ALA A 373 14.04 -6.95 14.08
N GLY A 374 14.21 -7.55 12.90
CA GLY A 374 13.79 -8.91 12.60
C GLY A 374 12.78 -8.92 11.46
N ASN A 375 11.82 -9.85 11.46
CA ASN A 375 10.90 -10.03 10.32
C ASN A 375 9.44 -10.04 10.75
N TYR A 376 8.57 -9.52 9.87
CA TYR A 376 7.12 -9.51 10.02
C TYR A 376 6.64 -8.82 11.30
N ASN A 377 7.35 -7.83 11.83
CA ASN A 377 6.93 -7.10 13.02
C ASN A 377 6.11 -5.86 12.67
N SER A 378 5.02 -5.61 13.40
CA SER A 378 4.17 -4.42 13.20
C SER A 378 4.00 -3.61 14.48
N GLY A 379 4.27 -2.30 14.38
CA GLY A 379 4.22 -1.35 15.49
C GLY A 379 5.59 -0.72 15.80
N GLY A 380 6.05 -0.79 17.05
CA GLY A 380 7.21 -0.04 17.51
C GLY A 380 8.25 -0.82 18.33
N PHE A 381 9.52 -0.76 17.94
CA PHE A 381 10.66 -1.30 18.71
C PHE A 381 10.52 -2.78 19.10
N ASN A 382 9.85 -3.59 18.27
CA ASN A 382 9.80 -5.03 18.47
C ASN A 382 11.10 -5.66 17.94
N ALA A 383 11.68 -6.58 18.71
CA ALA A 383 12.80 -7.42 18.32
C ALA A 383 12.34 -8.88 18.18
N GLY A 384 12.96 -9.62 17.26
CA GLY A 384 12.56 -11.01 16.96
C GLY A 384 11.59 -11.08 15.78
N HIS A 385 10.71 -12.07 15.78
CA HIS A 385 9.85 -12.38 14.64
C HIS A 385 8.36 -12.31 14.98
N THR A 386 7.60 -11.81 14.00
CA THR A 386 6.16 -12.05 13.94
C THR A 386 5.46 -11.45 15.18
N ASN A 387 5.87 -10.25 15.61
CA ASN A 387 5.29 -9.53 16.75
C ASN A 387 4.31 -8.43 16.31
N THR A 388 3.31 -8.16 17.15
CA THR A 388 2.40 -7.01 16.97
C THR A 388 2.30 -6.19 18.25
N GLY A 389 2.48 -4.86 18.13
CA GLY A 389 2.37 -3.91 19.24
C GLY A 389 3.70 -3.19 19.48
N SER A 390 4.25 -3.18 20.71
CA SER A 390 5.54 -2.51 20.92
C SER A 390 6.41 -3.07 22.04
N PHE A 391 7.73 -3.00 21.86
CA PHE A 391 8.75 -3.46 22.82
C PHE A 391 8.61 -4.94 23.21
N ASN A 392 8.12 -5.78 22.29
CA ASN A 392 8.22 -7.24 22.44
C ASN A 392 9.62 -7.70 21.99
N SER A 393 10.19 -8.72 22.65
CA SER A 393 11.55 -9.21 22.37
C SER A 393 11.67 -10.72 22.16
N GLY A 394 10.63 -11.48 22.50
CA GLY A 394 10.46 -12.87 22.04
C GLY A 394 9.61 -12.93 20.77
N ASP A 395 9.34 -14.13 20.29
CA ASP A 395 8.57 -14.35 19.06
C ASP A 395 7.06 -14.54 19.32
N TYR A 396 6.25 -14.27 18.28
CA TYR A 396 4.79 -14.46 18.27
C TYR A 396 4.03 -13.70 19.37
N ASN A 397 4.52 -12.54 19.82
CA ASN A 397 3.84 -11.77 20.87
C ASN A 397 2.78 -10.80 20.33
N THR A 398 1.75 -10.56 21.15
CA THR A 398 0.71 -9.55 20.91
C THR A 398 0.70 -8.52 22.04
N GLY A 399 0.65 -7.25 21.69
CA GLY A 399 0.57 -6.16 22.66
C GLY A 399 1.95 -5.65 23.03
N TYR A 400 2.19 -5.40 24.31
CA TYR A 400 3.30 -4.54 24.73
C TYR A 400 4.14 -5.17 25.84
N LEU A 401 5.47 -5.00 25.73
CA LEU A 401 6.46 -5.37 26.76
C LEU A 401 6.40 -6.86 27.15
N ASN A 402 6.51 -7.74 26.16
CA ASN A 402 6.63 -9.20 26.34
C ASN A 402 8.04 -9.69 25.95
N PRO A 403 8.89 -10.08 26.93
CA PRO A 403 10.19 -10.71 26.66
C PRO A 403 10.12 -12.20 26.31
N GLY A 404 9.18 -12.96 26.89
CA GLY A 404 8.96 -14.37 26.56
C GLY A 404 8.21 -14.57 25.23
N ASN A 405 7.90 -15.81 24.87
CA ASN A 405 7.20 -16.16 23.63
C ASN A 405 5.70 -16.46 23.87
N TYR A 406 4.89 -16.31 22.82
CA TYR A 406 3.45 -16.62 22.85
C TYR A 406 2.69 -15.94 24.03
N ASN A 407 3.04 -14.69 24.32
CA ASN A 407 2.37 -13.86 25.32
C ASN A 407 1.47 -12.80 24.66
N THR A 408 0.35 -12.47 25.33
CA THR A 408 -0.66 -11.54 24.79
C THR A 408 -1.17 -10.52 25.78
N GLY A 409 -1.02 -9.24 25.48
CA GLY A 409 -1.86 -8.18 26.01
C GLY A 409 -1.36 -6.75 25.77
N LEU A 410 -2.26 -5.92 25.28
CA LEU A 410 -2.51 -4.55 25.76
C LEU A 410 -3.92 -4.17 25.31
N ALA A 411 -4.76 -3.71 26.25
CA ALA A 411 -6.13 -3.23 25.99
C ALA A 411 -7.10 -4.20 25.27
N ASN A 412 -6.71 -5.47 25.12
CA ASN A 412 -7.57 -6.65 24.94
C ASN A 412 -6.89 -7.82 25.66
N ASN A 413 -7.66 -8.71 26.29
CA ASN A 413 -7.21 -9.71 27.28
C ASN A 413 -5.95 -10.49 26.87
N THR A 414 -4.93 -10.69 27.72
CA THR A 414 -4.68 -10.17 29.09
C THR A 414 -3.21 -10.38 29.43
N GLY A 415 -2.45 -9.32 29.72
CA GLY A 415 -1.09 -9.43 30.26
C GLY A 415 -0.09 -8.41 29.74
N SER A 416 0.99 -8.22 30.49
CA SER A 416 2.21 -7.45 30.13
C SER A 416 3.32 -7.84 31.11
N PHE A 417 4.59 -7.71 30.72
CA PHE A 417 5.76 -8.07 31.54
C PHE A 417 5.81 -9.55 31.99
N ASN A 418 5.33 -10.47 31.16
CA ASN A 418 5.50 -11.90 31.40
C ASN A 418 6.86 -12.35 30.85
N SER A 419 7.73 -12.89 31.71
CA SER A 419 9.07 -13.33 31.31
C SER A 419 9.12 -14.81 30.93
N GLY A 420 8.16 -15.61 31.40
CA GLY A 420 7.96 -17.00 30.98
C GLY A 420 6.98 -17.10 29.81
N ASP A 421 6.86 -18.31 29.26
CA ASP A 421 6.02 -18.59 28.10
C ASP A 421 4.57 -18.92 28.49
N TYR A 422 3.63 -18.70 27.56
CA TYR A 422 2.21 -19.07 27.66
C TYR A 422 1.49 -18.54 28.92
N ASN A 423 1.78 -17.31 29.33
CA ASN A 423 1.14 -16.70 30.51
C ASN A 423 -0.12 -15.90 30.15
N THR A 424 -1.11 -15.94 31.04
CA THR A 424 -2.34 -15.16 30.97
C THR A 424 -2.44 -14.21 32.16
N GLY A 425 -2.51 -12.91 31.91
CA GLY A 425 -2.45 -11.87 32.95
C GLY A 425 -1.04 -11.30 33.12
N TYR A 426 -0.83 -10.51 34.18
CA TYR A 426 0.26 -9.54 34.27
C TYR A 426 1.41 -9.98 35.20
N LEU A 427 2.64 -9.59 34.86
CA LEU A 427 3.82 -9.72 35.70
C LEU A 427 4.08 -11.17 36.17
N ASN A 428 3.95 -12.17 35.30
CA ASN A 428 4.22 -13.57 35.65
C ASN A 428 5.62 -14.01 35.12
N PRO A 429 6.64 -14.20 35.99
CA PRO A 429 7.94 -14.75 35.59
C PRO A 429 7.92 -16.25 35.27
N GLY A 430 7.11 -17.03 35.99
CA GLY A 430 6.93 -18.47 35.73
C GLY A 430 6.09 -18.72 34.47
N ASN A 431 5.83 -19.97 34.15
CA ASN A 431 5.15 -20.41 32.93
C ASN A 431 3.71 -20.87 33.19
N TYR A 432 2.87 -20.78 32.17
CA TYR A 432 1.46 -21.23 32.21
C TYR A 432 0.65 -20.65 33.38
N ASN A 433 0.95 -19.45 33.88
CA ASN A 433 0.20 -18.84 34.97
C ASN A 433 -1.06 -18.12 34.46
N THR A 434 -2.08 -18.07 35.32
CA THR A 434 -3.29 -17.26 35.13
C THR A 434 -3.46 -16.27 36.29
N GLY A 435 -3.28 -14.98 36.03
CA GLY A 435 -3.55 -13.90 36.97
C GLY A 435 -2.41 -12.89 37.09
N LEU A 436 -1.99 -12.57 38.31
CA LEU A 436 -1.11 -11.43 38.61
C LEU A 436 0.09 -11.83 39.47
N ALA A 437 1.30 -11.45 39.07
CA ALA A 437 2.49 -11.54 39.93
C ALA A 437 2.82 -12.96 40.44
N ASN A 438 2.52 -14.01 39.66
CA ASN A 438 2.83 -15.39 40.03
C ASN A 438 4.22 -15.79 39.49
N SER A 439 5.13 -16.20 40.38
CA SER A 439 6.54 -16.48 40.02
C SER A 439 6.89 -17.96 39.90
N GLY A 440 6.11 -18.86 40.49
CA GLY A 440 6.17 -20.30 40.16
C GLY A 440 5.29 -20.64 38.95
N ASP A 441 5.18 -21.92 38.61
CA ASP A 441 4.49 -22.40 37.40
C ASP A 441 3.04 -22.86 37.66
N VAL A 442 2.19 -22.74 36.64
CA VAL A 442 0.82 -23.32 36.59
C VAL A 442 -0.14 -22.82 37.70
N ASN A 443 0.02 -21.57 38.16
CA ASN A 443 -0.82 -21.02 39.22
C ASN A 443 -2.05 -20.25 38.71
N THR A 444 -3.14 -20.29 39.47
CA THR A 444 -4.39 -19.57 39.18
C THR A 444 -4.72 -18.60 40.30
N GLY A 445 -4.26 -17.35 40.19
CA GLY A 445 -4.33 -16.45 41.33
C GLY A 445 -3.48 -15.20 41.26
N ALA A 446 -3.17 -14.66 42.43
CA ALA A 446 -2.30 -13.48 42.56
C ALA A 446 -1.21 -13.66 43.62
N PHE A 447 0.01 -13.20 43.31
CA PHE A 447 1.17 -13.21 44.21
C PHE A 447 1.55 -14.61 44.73
N ILE A 448 1.46 -15.63 43.88
CA ILE A 448 1.82 -17.01 44.22
C ILE A 448 3.27 -17.29 43.83
N SER A 449 4.11 -17.76 44.78
CA SER A 449 5.54 -17.98 44.53
C SER A 449 5.97 -19.44 44.35
N GLY A 450 5.16 -20.40 44.81
CA GLY A 450 5.32 -21.82 44.47
C GLY A 450 4.45 -22.21 43.28
N ASN A 451 4.21 -23.50 43.09
CA ASN A 451 3.62 -24.06 41.86
C ASN A 451 2.19 -24.62 42.06
N TYR A 452 1.48 -24.85 40.94
CA TYR A 452 0.25 -25.64 40.89
C TYR A 452 -0.88 -25.19 41.86
N SER A 453 -0.91 -23.91 42.25
CA SER A 453 -1.77 -23.41 43.33
C SER A 453 -2.86 -22.45 42.86
N ASN A 454 -3.97 -22.44 43.57
CA ASN A 454 -5.17 -21.64 43.28
C ASN A 454 -5.45 -20.65 44.43
N GLY A 455 -5.64 -19.36 44.16
CA GLY A 455 -6.03 -18.36 45.18
C GLY A 455 -5.12 -17.13 45.20
N ALA A 456 -4.51 -16.81 46.35
CA ALA A 456 -3.59 -15.68 46.46
C ALA A 456 -2.57 -15.83 47.60
N PHE A 457 -1.41 -15.19 47.45
CA PHE A 457 -0.34 -15.10 48.46
C PHE A 457 0.26 -16.44 48.92
N TRP A 458 0.09 -17.50 48.15
CA TRP A 458 0.64 -18.83 48.44
C TRP A 458 2.15 -18.91 48.17
N ARG A 459 2.87 -19.67 49.00
CA ARG A 459 4.35 -19.72 48.98
C ARG A 459 4.96 -21.09 48.75
N GLY A 460 4.18 -22.17 48.83
CA GLY A 460 4.59 -23.51 48.45
C GLY A 460 3.76 -24.01 47.28
N ASP A 461 3.69 -25.32 47.12
CA ASP A 461 3.06 -25.96 45.96
C ASP A 461 1.72 -26.62 46.33
N HIS A 462 0.74 -26.59 45.41
CA HIS A 462 -0.61 -27.17 45.58
C HIS A 462 -1.43 -26.60 46.74
N GLN A 463 -1.41 -25.28 46.97
CA GLN A 463 -2.35 -24.62 47.90
C GLN A 463 -3.67 -24.22 47.21
N GLY A 464 -4.77 -24.29 47.98
CA GLY A 464 -6.10 -23.86 47.54
C GLY A 464 -6.77 -24.73 46.46
N THR A 465 -6.23 -25.91 46.20
CA THR A 465 -6.74 -26.90 45.24
C THR A 465 -7.65 -27.92 45.91
N GLY A 466 -8.87 -28.10 45.40
CA GLY A 466 -9.83 -29.11 45.87
C GLY A 466 -10.68 -28.68 47.08
N ILE A 467 -11.83 -29.36 47.26
CA ILE A 467 -12.73 -29.22 48.42
C ILE A 467 -13.37 -30.58 48.68
N SER A 468 -13.24 -31.11 49.90
CA SER A 468 -13.95 -32.31 50.34
C SER A 468 -14.79 -32.03 51.60
N TYR A 469 -15.95 -32.68 51.68
CA TYR A 469 -16.89 -32.60 52.79
C TYR A 469 -17.60 -33.96 52.95
N SER A 470 -17.17 -34.72 53.97
CA SER A 470 -17.82 -35.93 54.43
C SER A 470 -18.75 -35.64 55.61
N VAL A 471 -19.77 -36.49 55.78
CA VAL A 471 -20.54 -36.59 57.02
C VAL A 471 -20.35 -37.97 57.60
N THR A 472 -19.74 -38.02 58.77
CA THR A 472 -19.63 -39.23 59.58
C THR A 472 -20.98 -39.52 60.23
N ILE A 473 -21.63 -40.61 59.84
CA ILE A 473 -22.77 -41.15 60.57
C ILE A 473 -22.19 -41.88 61.79
N PRO A 474 -22.50 -41.46 63.04
CA PRO A 474 -22.03 -42.15 64.24
C PRO A 474 -22.68 -43.52 64.37
N ALA A 475 -22.01 -44.44 65.07
CA ALA A 475 -22.49 -45.82 65.21
C ALA A 475 -23.88 -45.89 65.85
N ILE A 476 -24.74 -46.76 65.31
CA ILE A 476 -26.10 -46.99 65.82
C ILE A 476 -26.08 -48.25 66.70
N PRO A 477 -26.33 -48.14 68.01
CA PRO A 477 -26.42 -49.30 68.90
C PRO A 477 -27.77 -50.02 68.73
N ILE A 478 -27.72 -51.32 68.46
CA ILE A 478 -28.88 -52.21 68.48
C ILE A 478 -28.98 -52.82 69.88
N ASN A 479 -30.18 -52.77 70.46
CA ASN A 479 -30.49 -53.41 71.73
C ASN A 479 -31.91 -54.01 71.67
N ILE A 480 -32.00 -55.34 71.62
CA ILE A 480 -33.27 -56.09 71.54
C ILE A 480 -33.45 -56.89 72.83
N ASN A 481 -34.62 -56.75 73.45
CA ASN A 481 -34.90 -57.30 74.78
C ASN A 481 -36.39 -57.67 74.90
N GLU A 482 -36.79 -58.74 74.23
CA GLU A 482 -38.16 -59.30 74.27
C GLU A 482 -38.17 -60.67 74.96
N THR A 483 -39.34 -61.09 75.48
CA THR A 483 -39.49 -62.34 76.23
C THR A 483 -40.67 -63.12 75.67
N TYR A 484 -40.40 -64.31 75.13
CA TYR A 484 -41.38 -65.21 74.55
C TYR A 484 -41.44 -66.52 75.34
N SER A 485 -42.66 -67.00 75.61
CA SER A 485 -42.90 -68.34 76.14
C SER A 485 -43.21 -69.26 74.96
N LEU A 486 -42.36 -70.25 74.70
CA LEU A 486 -42.49 -71.18 73.59
C LEU A 486 -42.35 -72.62 74.07
N ASP A 487 -43.15 -73.50 73.51
CA ASP A 487 -42.99 -74.96 73.59
C ASP A 487 -42.60 -75.47 72.19
N ILE A 488 -41.86 -76.58 72.14
CA ILE A 488 -41.21 -77.20 70.97
C ILE A 488 -40.00 -76.39 70.43
N PRO A 489 -38.82 -77.01 70.25
CA PRO A 489 -37.61 -76.32 69.76
C PRO A 489 -37.52 -76.24 68.23
N PHE A 490 -36.88 -75.19 67.74
CA PHE A 490 -36.26 -75.14 66.40
C PHE A 490 -34.88 -74.46 66.49
N THR A 491 -33.99 -74.78 65.55
CA THR A 491 -32.65 -74.18 65.46
C THR A 491 -32.55 -73.44 64.13
N GLU A 492 -32.29 -72.13 64.18
CA GLU A 492 -31.95 -71.32 63.01
C GLU A 492 -30.63 -70.57 63.26
N ASP A 493 -29.67 -70.75 62.36
CA ASP A 493 -28.37 -70.06 62.40
C ASP A 493 -28.45 -68.76 61.61
N ILE A 494 -28.46 -67.63 62.33
CA ILE A 494 -28.36 -66.29 61.72
C ILE A 494 -26.88 -65.89 61.65
N GLY A 495 -26.13 -66.60 60.81
CA GLY A 495 -24.75 -66.26 60.47
C GLY A 495 -24.59 -64.82 59.96
N PRO A 496 -23.36 -64.28 59.95
CA PRO A 496 -23.09 -62.85 59.75
C PRO A 496 -23.71 -62.32 58.46
N ARG A 497 -24.64 -61.38 58.61
CA ARG A 497 -25.31 -60.70 57.49
C ARG A 497 -24.44 -59.54 57.03
N SER A 498 -23.84 -59.63 55.86
CA SER A 498 -23.25 -58.47 55.18
C SER A 498 -24.26 -57.87 54.20
N ILE A 499 -24.36 -56.54 54.18
CA ILE A 499 -24.89 -55.84 53.01
C ILE A 499 -23.69 -55.69 52.07
N ALA A 500 -23.74 -56.41 50.94
CA ALA A 500 -22.69 -56.33 49.92
C ALA A 500 -22.47 -54.88 49.48
N SER A 501 -21.21 -54.50 49.25
CA SER A 501 -20.88 -53.17 48.76
C SER A 501 -21.59 -52.93 47.43
N PHE A 502 -22.28 -51.80 47.33
CA PHE A 502 -22.92 -51.37 46.10
C PHE A 502 -22.46 -49.95 45.75
N VAL A 503 -22.23 -49.76 44.46
CA VAL A 503 -21.86 -48.47 43.89
C VAL A 503 -23.12 -47.82 43.37
N ILE A 504 -23.49 -46.66 43.90
CA ILE A 504 -24.46 -45.79 43.25
C ILE A 504 -23.77 -45.26 41.99
N PRO A 505 -24.22 -45.63 40.78
CA PRO A 505 -23.53 -45.26 39.54
C PRO A 505 -23.58 -43.74 39.36
N ARG A 506 -22.50 -43.16 38.84
CA ARG A 506 -22.33 -41.72 38.55
C ARG A 506 -23.62 -41.15 37.94
N GLN A 507 -24.24 -40.21 38.65
CA GLN A 507 -25.37 -39.43 38.16
C GLN A 507 -24.84 -38.07 37.71
N SER A 508 -25.04 -37.71 36.44
CA SER A 508 -24.59 -36.43 35.90
C SER A 508 -25.72 -35.60 35.31
N VAL A 509 -25.59 -34.28 35.44
CA VAL A 509 -26.45 -33.30 34.79
C VAL A 509 -25.80 -32.97 33.44
N THR A 510 -26.05 -33.83 32.46
CA THR A 510 -25.53 -33.68 31.10
C THR A 510 -26.36 -32.66 30.32
N VAL A 511 -25.74 -31.59 29.81
CA VAL A 511 -26.39 -30.56 28.99
C VAL A 511 -25.58 -30.42 27.69
N ILE A 512 -26.23 -30.66 26.54
CA ILE A 512 -25.57 -30.68 25.22
C ILE A 512 -24.36 -31.65 25.18
N GLY A 513 -24.52 -32.83 25.80
CA GLY A 513 -23.50 -33.88 25.80
C GLY A 513 -22.31 -33.68 26.75
N ILE A 514 -22.28 -32.59 27.53
CA ILE A 514 -21.25 -32.32 28.54
C ILE A 514 -21.82 -32.48 29.95
N ASP A 515 -21.12 -33.23 30.82
CA ASP A 515 -21.44 -33.36 32.24
C ASP A 515 -21.06 -32.08 33.00
N LEU A 516 -22.02 -31.19 33.26
CA LEU A 516 -21.76 -29.91 33.95
C LEU A 516 -21.61 -30.06 35.47
N LEU A 517 -22.23 -31.10 36.03
CA LEU A 517 -22.15 -31.48 37.44
C LEU A 517 -22.34 -32.99 37.52
N TYR A 518 -21.57 -33.69 38.35
CA TYR A 518 -21.76 -35.11 38.61
C TYR A 518 -21.72 -35.40 40.12
N LEU A 519 -22.55 -36.34 40.57
CA LEU A 519 -22.42 -36.99 41.87
C LEU A 519 -22.00 -38.44 41.65
N GLY A 520 -20.97 -38.86 42.37
CA GLY A 520 -20.47 -40.23 42.39
C GLY A 520 -19.55 -40.62 41.22
N PRO A 521 -19.15 -41.90 41.14
CA PRO A 521 -19.72 -43.05 41.87
C PRO A 521 -19.61 -42.94 43.39
N ILE A 522 -20.73 -43.15 44.10
CA ILE A 522 -20.73 -43.25 45.56
C ILE A 522 -20.64 -44.73 45.90
N THR A 523 -19.45 -45.17 46.29
CA THR A 523 -19.21 -46.54 46.77
C THR A 523 -19.60 -46.63 48.25
N ILE A 524 -20.70 -47.30 48.56
CA ILE A 524 -20.99 -47.65 49.95
C ILE A 524 -20.20 -48.93 50.28
N PRO A 525 -19.28 -48.91 51.26
CA PRO A 525 -18.48 -50.07 51.62
C PRO A 525 -19.37 -51.18 52.21
N GLN A 526 -18.87 -52.42 52.22
CA GLN A 526 -19.61 -53.57 52.75
C GLN A 526 -19.94 -53.34 54.23
N ILE A 527 -21.23 -53.27 54.56
CA ILE A 527 -21.69 -53.10 55.94
C ILE A 527 -21.77 -54.49 56.58
N ASN A 528 -20.88 -54.75 57.54
CA ASN A 528 -20.84 -55.99 58.30
C ASN A 528 -21.75 -55.89 59.52
N ILE A 529 -22.82 -56.69 59.57
CA ILE A 529 -23.66 -56.81 60.76
C ILE A 529 -23.15 -58.00 61.59
N THR A 530 -22.33 -57.71 62.59
CA THR A 530 -21.82 -58.70 63.54
C THR A 530 -22.90 -59.05 64.56
N GLY A 531 -23.58 -60.18 64.36
CA GLY A 531 -24.53 -60.71 65.34
C GLY A 531 -23.84 -61.28 66.59
N PRO A 532 -24.49 -61.26 67.77
CA PRO A 532 -23.96 -61.86 68.99
C PRO A 532 -24.03 -63.39 68.93
N VAL A 533 -23.07 -64.07 69.55
CA VAL A 533 -23.10 -65.53 69.73
C VAL A 533 -24.11 -65.88 70.83
N LEU A 534 -25.14 -66.64 70.48
CA LEU A 534 -26.13 -67.14 71.44
C LEU A 534 -25.57 -68.35 72.20
N SER A 535 -25.32 -68.19 73.49
CA SER A 535 -25.08 -69.30 74.43
C SER A 535 -26.34 -69.58 75.26
N PHE A 536 -26.63 -70.85 75.50
CA PHE A 536 -27.79 -71.30 76.27
C PHE A 536 -27.30 -72.13 77.47
N GLU A 537 -27.70 -71.76 78.68
CA GLU A 537 -27.45 -72.52 79.90
C GLU A 537 -28.78 -72.99 80.49
N ILE A 538 -28.87 -74.27 80.88
CA ILE A 538 -30.13 -74.90 81.27
C ILE A 538 -30.38 -74.69 82.77
N GLY A 539 -31.17 -73.65 83.08
CA GLY A 539 -31.77 -73.42 84.39
C GLY A 539 -33.30 -73.50 84.34
N PRO A 540 -33.99 -73.78 85.46
CA PRO A 540 -35.45 -73.96 85.44
C PRO A 540 -36.21 -72.65 85.19
N ALA A 541 -36.87 -72.58 84.04
CA ALA A 541 -37.92 -71.62 83.68
C ALA A 541 -37.53 -70.12 83.60
N THR A 542 -36.66 -69.74 82.66
CA THR A 542 -36.89 -68.59 81.75
C THR A 542 -35.85 -68.54 80.63
N LEU A 543 -36.26 -68.27 79.39
CA LEU A 543 -35.35 -67.87 78.31
C LEU A 543 -35.32 -66.34 78.21
N ARG A 544 -34.13 -65.75 78.22
CA ARG A 544 -33.92 -64.30 78.07
C ARG A 544 -32.97 -64.06 76.91
N LEU A 545 -33.48 -63.46 75.84
CA LEU A 545 -32.64 -62.99 74.74
C LEU A 545 -32.08 -61.61 75.09
N HIS A 546 -30.76 -61.45 74.97
CA HIS A 546 -30.07 -60.18 75.07
C HIS A 546 -29.13 -60.07 73.87
N ALA A 547 -29.44 -59.14 72.98
CA ALA A 547 -28.67 -58.91 71.76
C ALA A 547 -28.22 -57.45 71.70
N THR A 548 -26.94 -57.23 71.97
CA THR A 548 -26.26 -55.94 71.83
C THR A 548 -25.28 -56.02 70.67
N GLY A 549 -25.35 -55.07 69.74
CA GLY A 549 -24.43 -54.95 68.61
C GLY A 549 -24.41 -53.54 68.05
N GLU A 550 -23.35 -53.21 67.31
CA GLU A 550 -23.16 -51.86 66.75
C GLU A 550 -23.15 -51.94 65.22
N ILE A 551 -23.95 -51.10 64.56
CA ILE A 551 -23.69 -50.73 63.16
C ILE A 551 -22.66 -49.60 63.22
N GLY A 552 -21.40 -49.93 62.90
CA GLY A 552 -20.25 -49.03 63.04
C GLY A 552 -20.35 -47.74 62.20
N PRO A 553 -19.49 -46.74 62.48
CA PRO A 553 -19.61 -45.43 61.86
C PRO A 553 -19.30 -45.49 60.35
N VAL A 554 -20.12 -44.82 59.56
CA VAL A 554 -19.95 -44.73 58.10
C VAL A 554 -19.66 -43.29 57.72
N GLU A 555 -18.49 -43.04 57.13
CA GLU A 555 -18.23 -41.77 56.46
C GLU A 555 -18.89 -41.79 55.09
N VAL A 556 -19.88 -40.90 54.91
CA VAL A 556 -20.51 -40.66 53.61
C VAL A 556 -19.88 -39.39 53.03
N PRO A 557 -19.06 -39.49 51.95
CA PRO A 557 -18.60 -38.31 51.23
C PRO A 557 -19.81 -37.65 50.56
N ILE A 558 -20.15 -36.42 50.95
CA ILE A 558 -21.27 -35.65 50.37
C ILE A 558 -20.77 -34.81 49.18
N ILE A 559 -19.58 -34.23 49.31
CA ILE A 559 -18.87 -33.54 48.23
C ILE A 559 -17.41 -33.99 48.27
N ASP A 560 -16.86 -34.37 47.12
CA ASP A 560 -15.42 -34.56 46.92
C ASP A 560 -15.04 -33.96 45.56
N ILE A 561 -14.25 -32.89 45.60
CA ILE A 561 -13.74 -32.19 44.40
C ILE A 561 -12.22 -32.35 44.43
N PRO A 562 -11.64 -33.12 43.49
CA PRO A 562 -10.20 -33.40 43.45
C PRO A 562 -9.33 -32.14 43.48
N ALA A 563 -8.17 -32.27 44.13
CA ALA A 563 -7.18 -31.21 44.24
C ALA A 563 -6.41 -31.01 42.92
N THR A 564 -7.02 -30.32 41.95
CA THR A 564 -6.41 -29.97 40.67
C THR A 564 -6.09 -28.46 40.56
N PRO A 565 -5.03 -28.09 39.82
CA PRO A 565 -4.76 -26.70 39.46
C PRO A 565 -5.83 -26.14 38.49
N GLY A 566 -6.12 -24.85 38.64
CA GLY A 566 -7.24 -24.19 37.98
C GLY A 566 -8.60 -24.58 38.54
N PHE A 567 -9.67 -24.02 37.97
CA PHE A 567 -11.04 -24.19 38.42
C PHE A 567 -11.90 -24.80 37.30
N GLY A 568 -12.41 -26.01 37.52
CA GLY A 568 -13.22 -26.72 36.52
C GLY A 568 -12.44 -27.17 35.28
N ASN A 569 -11.10 -27.18 35.34
CA ASN A 569 -10.25 -27.72 34.28
C ASN A 569 -10.45 -29.25 34.15
N THR A 570 -10.55 -29.73 32.92
CA THR A 570 -10.67 -31.16 32.56
C THR A 570 -9.50 -31.60 31.68
N THR A 571 -8.31 -31.09 31.97
CA THR A 571 -7.07 -31.42 31.25
C THR A 571 -6.37 -32.64 31.81
N THR A 572 -5.62 -33.38 30.96
CA THR A 572 -4.83 -34.54 31.41
C THR A 572 -3.55 -34.13 32.14
N ASN A 573 -2.80 -33.15 31.61
CA ASN A 573 -1.73 -32.49 32.36
C ASN A 573 -2.27 -31.31 33.19
N PRO A 574 -1.59 -30.92 34.28
CA PRO A 574 -1.89 -29.70 35.03
C PRO A 574 -1.97 -28.46 34.13
N SER A 575 -2.95 -27.60 34.41
CA SER A 575 -3.20 -26.34 33.72
C SER A 575 -3.73 -25.33 34.72
N SER A 576 -3.39 -24.05 34.58
CA SER A 576 -3.99 -23.00 35.40
C SER A 576 -5.32 -22.52 34.78
N GLY A 577 -5.95 -21.54 35.42
CA GLY A 577 -7.09 -20.84 34.85
C GLY A 577 -8.43 -21.55 35.08
N PHE A 578 -9.34 -21.46 34.12
CA PHE A 578 -10.74 -21.84 34.28
C PHE A 578 -11.24 -22.65 33.08
N PHE A 579 -11.91 -23.77 33.32
CA PHE A 579 -12.62 -24.57 32.30
C PHE A 579 -11.79 -25.01 31.07
N ASN A 580 -10.46 -25.08 31.20
CA ASN A 580 -9.56 -25.56 30.15
C ASN A 580 -9.68 -27.09 29.98
N SER A 581 -9.45 -27.63 28.79
CA SER A 581 -9.69 -29.05 28.48
C SER A 581 -8.73 -29.64 27.42
N GLY A 582 -8.60 -30.98 27.39
CA GLY A 582 -7.66 -31.69 26.51
C GLY A 582 -6.29 -31.94 27.16
N ASP A 583 -5.21 -31.90 26.38
CA ASP A 583 -3.89 -32.39 26.79
C ASP A 583 -3.20 -31.60 27.93
N GLY A 584 -3.63 -30.38 28.22
CA GLY A 584 -3.12 -29.56 29.33
C GLY A 584 -1.79 -28.84 29.07
N SER A 585 -1.15 -28.34 30.13
CA SER A 585 -0.15 -27.26 30.04
C SER A 585 -0.73 -26.01 29.36
N VAL A 586 -1.78 -25.46 29.99
CA VAL A 586 -2.61 -24.36 29.50
C VAL A 586 -2.77 -23.29 30.59
N SER A 587 -2.97 -22.03 30.19
CA SER A 587 -3.40 -20.93 31.06
C SER A 587 -4.62 -20.19 30.50
N GLY A 588 -5.35 -19.46 31.34
CA GLY A 588 -6.45 -18.58 30.96
C GLY A 588 -7.85 -19.17 31.13
N PHE A 589 -8.69 -19.18 30.09
CA PHE A 589 -10.11 -19.51 30.21
C PHE A 589 -10.64 -20.30 29.00
N GLY A 590 -11.19 -21.49 29.23
CA GLY A 590 -11.97 -22.25 28.25
C GLY A 590 -11.21 -22.68 26.99
N ASN A 591 -9.88 -22.82 27.07
CA ASN A 591 -9.04 -23.26 25.97
C ASN A 591 -9.09 -24.80 25.81
N PHE A 592 -8.83 -25.27 24.58
CA PHE A 592 -8.80 -26.69 24.20
C PHE A 592 -7.48 -27.05 23.53
N ALA A 593 -6.86 -28.17 23.96
CA ALA A 593 -5.53 -28.68 23.57
C ALA A 593 -4.31 -27.96 24.23
N ALA A 594 -3.11 -28.52 24.02
CA ALA A 594 -1.90 -28.20 24.80
C ALA A 594 -1.16 -26.90 24.42
N ARG A 595 -0.36 -26.37 25.36
CA ARG A 595 0.54 -25.22 25.15
C ARG A 595 -0.20 -23.98 24.66
N THR A 596 -1.18 -23.54 25.45
CA THR A 596 -2.10 -22.47 25.02
C THR A 596 -2.41 -21.50 26.16
N SER A 597 -2.53 -20.21 25.84
CA SER A 597 -2.77 -19.11 26.80
C SER A 597 -3.90 -18.18 26.35
N GLY A 598 -4.57 -17.50 27.29
CA GLY A 598 -5.66 -16.56 27.01
C GLY A 598 -7.06 -17.22 27.03
N PHE A 599 -7.97 -16.83 26.13
CA PHE A 599 -9.41 -17.13 26.21
C PHE A 599 -9.93 -17.88 24.97
N LEU A 600 -10.57 -19.03 25.17
CA LEU A 600 -11.39 -19.76 24.19
C LEU A 600 -10.65 -20.21 22.91
N ASN A 601 -9.33 -20.42 22.97
CA ASN A 601 -8.52 -20.92 21.86
C ASN A 601 -8.66 -22.44 21.69
N VAL A 602 -8.55 -22.94 20.45
CA VAL A 602 -8.74 -24.35 20.09
C VAL A 602 -7.59 -24.83 19.20
N GLY A 603 -6.66 -25.59 19.79
CA GLY A 603 -5.42 -26.03 19.17
C GLY A 603 -4.18 -25.65 19.98
N SER A 604 -2.98 -25.90 19.45
CA SER A 604 -1.75 -25.95 20.26
C SER A 604 -0.64 -24.98 19.85
N GLY A 605 0.07 -24.43 20.84
CA GLY A 605 1.06 -23.38 20.63
C GLY A 605 0.39 -22.04 20.30
N SER A 606 -0.70 -21.70 20.99
CA SER A 606 -1.58 -20.59 20.63
C SER A 606 -1.83 -19.64 21.81
N SER A 607 -1.95 -18.34 21.57
CA SER A 607 -2.07 -17.34 22.63
C SER A 607 -3.05 -16.21 22.30
N GLY A 608 -3.75 -15.68 23.31
CA GLY A 608 -4.74 -14.61 23.12
C GLY A 608 -6.17 -15.12 23.09
N VAL A 609 -7.00 -14.72 22.12
CA VAL A 609 -8.45 -14.92 22.17
C VAL A 609 -9.00 -15.64 20.93
N GLN A 610 -9.75 -16.72 21.13
CA GLN A 610 -10.54 -17.43 20.10
C GLN A 610 -9.76 -17.95 18.87
N ASN A 611 -8.44 -18.15 18.99
CA ASN A 611 -7.62 -18.70 17.92
C ASN A 611 -7.92 -20.18 17.64
N LEU A 612 -7.69 -20.64 16.41
CA LEU A 612 -8.05 -21.96 15.92
C LEU A 612 -6.89 -22.53 15.10
N GLY A 613 -6.30 -23.65 15.53
CA GLY A 613 -5.11 -24.21 14.90
C GLY A 613 -3.86 -24.03 15.78
N ALA A 614 -2.70 -23.78 15.17
CA ALA A 614 -1.40 -23.85 15.85
C ALA A 614 -0.46 -22.70 15.49
N LEU A 615 0.49 -22.42 16.40
CA LEU A 615 1.53 -21.37 16.29
C LEU A 615 0.94 -19.97 16.09
N GLN A 616 -0.01 -19.61 16.97
CA GLN A 616 -0.84 -18.40 16.86
C GLN A 616 -0.63 -17.44 18.03
N SER A 617 -0.78 -16.15 17.75
CA SER A 617 -1.15 -15.19 18.78
C SER A 617 -2.28 -14.28 18.29
N GLY A 618 -2.78 -13.41 19.17
CA GLY A 618 -3.79 -12.42 18.80
C GLY A 618 -5.23 -12.87 19.01
N LEU A 619 -6.10 -12.46 18.09
CA LEU A 619 -7.55 -12.56 18.24
C LEU A 619 -8.21 -13.18 16.99
N ALA A 620 -8.63 -14.44 17.13
CA ALA A 620 -9.49 -15.24 16.24
C ALA A 620 -8.92 -15.66 14.86
N ASN A 621 -7.87 -16.49 14.86
CA ASN A 621 -7.01 -16.76 13.69
C ASN A 621 -6.86 -18.28 13.34
N LEU A 622 -6.87 -18.67 12.04
CA LEU A 622 -6.63 -20.05 11.51
C LEU A 622 -6.02 -20.06 10.08
N GLY A 623 -4.80 -20.60 9.88
CA GLY A 623 -4.04 -20.62 8.60
C GLY A 623 -2.60 -20.07 8.75
N ASP A 624 -1.98 -19.56 7.68
CA ASP A 624 -0.50 -19.39 7.60
C ASP A 624 0.12 -18.11 8.24
N THR A 625 1.02 -18.31 9.22
CA THR A 625 2.01 -17.39 9.86
C THR A 625 1.55 -16.03 10.46
N VAL A 626 0.34 -16.02 11.03
CA VAL A 626 -0.20 -15.23 12.17
C VAL A 626 0.73 -14.42 13.11
N SER A 627 0.21 -13.28 13.61
CA SER A 627 0.39 -12.87 15.02
C SER A 627 -0.80 -12.06 15.58
N GLY A 628 -0.57 -10.99 16.36
CA GLY A 628 -1.54 -10.17 17.12
C GLY A 628 -2.58 -9.39 16.31
N ALA A 629 -3.27 -10.07 15.40
CA ALA A 629 -3.52 -9.57 14.06
C ALA A 629 -4.82 -10.15 13.46
N PHE A 630 -5.24 -9.78 12.24
CA PHE A 630 -4.90 -10.58 11.03
C PHE A 630 -4.41 -11.99 11.39
N ASN A 631 -5.35 -12.88 11.72
CA ASN A 631 -6.27 -13.56 10.81
C ASN A 631 -5.52 -14.22 9.67
N THR A 632 -5.94 -15.43 9.36
CA THR A 632 -5.13 -16.36 8.59
C THR A 632 -5.96 -17.11 7.55
N GLY A 633 -5.28 -17.66 6.55
CA GLY A 633 -5.89 -18.20 5.35
C GLY A 633 -5.06 -19.30 4.70
N LEU A 634 -5.54 -19.75 3.53
CA LEU A 634 -5.22 -21.06 2.96
C LEU A 634 -4.66 -20.94 1.54
N GLY A 635 -3.61 -20.13 1.34
CA GLY A 635 -3.08 -19.84 0.00
C GLY A 635 -1.72 -19.16 -0.02
N VAL A 636 -0.93 -19.46 -1.06
CA VAL A 636 0.48 -19.08 -1.16
C VAL A 636 0.65 -17.70 -1.84
N PRO A 637 1.51 -16.80 -1.31
CA PRO A 637 2.14 -16.80 0.01
C PRO A 637 1.30 -16.03 1.05
N ALA A 638 1.34 -16.45 2.31
CA ALA A 638 0.76 -15.71 3.44
C ALA A 638 1.69 -15.81 4.66
N HIS A 639 2.23 -14.68 5.12
CA HIS A 639 2.97 -14.49 6.38
C HIS A 639 2.58 -13.12 6.97
N VAL A 640 2.50 -12.98 8.30
CA VAL A 640 1.56 -12.01 8.92
C VAL A 640 2.10 -11.28 10.15
N SER A 641 1.58 -10.06 10.38
CA SER A 641 1.37 -9.45 11.69
C SER A 641 0.23 -8.42 11.64
N GLY A 642 -0.03 -7.70 12.73
CA GLY A 642 -1.27 -6.96 12.96
C GLY A 642 -1.12 -5.46 13.05
N VAL A 643 -2.20 -4.70 12.87
CA VAL A 643 -3.61 -5.12 12.72
C VAL A 643 -3.96 -5.42 11.26
N GLY A 644 -4.68 -6.52 11.00
CA GLY A 644 -5.63 -6.64 9.82
C GLY A 644 -5.34 -8.00 7.18
N ASN A 645 -5.19 -9.33 6.81
CA ASN A 645 -6.21 -10.35 6.48
C ASN A 645 -5.50 -11.61 5.94
N SER A 646 -6.16 -12.77 5.93
CA SER A 646 -6.08 -13.72 4.79
C SER A 646 -7.34 -14.62 4.69
N ARG A 647 -7.44 -15.48 3.67
CA ARG A 647 -8.72 -15.98 3.10
C ARG A 647 -8.76 -17.48 2.72
N ALA A 648 -9.97 -18.05 2.60
CA ALA A 648 -10.29 -19.35 2.01
C ALA A 648 -11.22 -19.26 0.76
N TRP A 649 -11.23 -20.31 -0.08
CA TRP A 649 -12.13 -20.53 -1.25
C TRP A 649 -12.45 -22.05 -1.44
N PRO A 650 -13.49 -22.45 -2.20
CA PRO A 650 -14.15 -23.76 -2.02
C PRO A 650 -13.80 -24.92 -3.00
N THR A 651 -13.83 -26.13 -2.42
CA THR A 651 -14.17 -27.48 -2.93
C THR A 651 -14.26 -27.78 -4.44
N TRP A 652 -13.62 -28.90 -4.83
CA TRP A 652 -13.92 -29.69 -6.04
C TRP A 652 -15.40 -30.13 -6.08
N GLY A 653 -15.96 -30.37 -7.28
CA GLY A 653 -17.42 -30.47 -7.44
C GLY A 653 -17.95 -31.67 -8.23
N THR A 654 -19.25 -31.90 -8.07
CA THR A 654 -20.17 -32.52 -9.03
C THR A 654 -21.58 -31.96 -8.79
N ARG A 655 -22.44 -31.91 -9.81
CA ARG A 655 -23.76 -31.25 -9.71
C ARG A 655 -24.83 -32.15 -9.08
N SER A 656 -25.42 -31.70 -7.97
CA SER A 656 -26.85 -31.94 -7.68
C SER A 656 -27.42 -30.80 -6.81
N ARG A 657 -28.74 -30.61 -6.85
CA ARG A 657 -29.47 -29.71 -5.93
C ARG A 657 -30.10 -30.55 -4.82
N VAL A 658 -30.10 -30.07 -3.57
CA VAL A 658 -31.31 -29.67 -2.82
C VAL A 658 -30.94 -29.21 -1.38
N ARG A 659 -31.78 -28.31 -0.86
CA ARG A 659 -31.78 -27.62 0.45
C ARG A 659 -31.23 -28.40 1.67
N SER A 660 -30.45 -27.68 2.49
CA SER A 660 -30.72 -27.51 3.93
C SER A 660 -30.24 -26.11 4.40
N THR A 661 -30.56 -25.70 5.63
CA THR A 661 -30.54 -24.29 6.09
C THR A 661 -29.30 -23.87 6.89
N PRO A 662 -28.82 -22.61 6.78
CA PRO A 662 -27.77 -22.07 7.65
C PRO A 662 -28.29 -21.73 9.06
N VAL A 663 -27.41 -21.80 10.07
CA VAL A 663 -27.74 -21.56 11.48
C VAL A 663 -27.80 -20.06 11.80
N TRP A 664 -28.91 -19.62 12.41
CA TRP A 664 -29.11 -18.25 12.92
C TRP A 664 -28.92 -18.24 14.45
N ALA A 665 -27.78 -17.75 14.96
CA ALA A 665 -27.46 -17.85 16.39
C ALA A 665 -26.57 -16.74 16.98
N CYS A 666 -26.79 -15.45 16.66
CA CYS A 666 -26.17 -14.37 17.46
C CYS A 666 -26.97 -13.05 17.49
N ARG A 667 -28.16 -13.06 18.12
CA ARG A 667 -28.86 -11.81 18.48
C ARG A 667 -29.86 -11.89 19.66
N ARG A 668 -29.55 -12.67 20.71
CA ARG A 668 -30.27 -12.63 22.01
C ARG A 668 -29.47 -13.26 23.16
N MET A 669 -28.47 -12.54 23.69
CA MET A 669 -27.79 -12.90 24.95
C MET A 669 -27.47 -11.63 25.78
N SER A 670 -28.51 -10.88 26.11
CA SER A 670 -28.44 -9.64 26.89
C SER A 670 -29.73 -9.41 27.69
N ARG A 671 -30.23 -10.48 28.34
CA ARG A 671 -31.42 -10.45 29.23
C ARG A 671 -31.51 -11.64 30.21
N VAL A 672 -30.37 -12.09 30.71
CA VAL A 672 -30.20 -12.93 31.91
C VAL A 672 -29.06 -12.27 32.73
N TRP A 673 -28.99 -12.51 34.05
CA TRP A 673 -28.21 -11.71 35.03
C TRP A 673 -28.81 -10.33 35.34
N ALA A 674 -30.02 -10.33 35.91
CA ALA A 674 -30.64 -9.16 36.53
C ALA A 674 -31.60 -9.57 37.67
N MET A 675 -31.07 -10.23 38.70
CA MET A 675 -31.73 -10.54 39.98
C MET A 675 -30.65 -10.78 41.05
N TRP A 676 -31.00 -10.71 42.34
CA TRP A 676 -30.10 -10.66 43.52
C TRP A 676 -29.35 -9.34 43.76
N ALA A 677 -30.13 -8.30 44.10
CA ALA A 677 -29.75 -7.32 45.14
C ALA A 677 -31.04 -6.86 45.84
N VAL A 678 -30.99 -6.67 47.17
CA VAL A 678 -32.20 -6.48 47.99
C VAL A 678 -32.50 -4.98 48.23
N SER A 679 -33.81 -4.68 48.24
CA SER A 679 -34.44 -3.43 48.69
C SER A 679 -33.72 -2.70 49.84
N TRP A 680 -33.45 -1.40 49.64
CA TRP A 680 -33.69 -0.36 50.63
C TRP A 680 -34.28 0.90 49.96
N ARG A 681 -34.90 1.79 50.74
CA ARG A 681 -35.92 2.75 50.30
C ARG A 681 -35.54 4.22 50.58
N ASP A 682 -35.96 5.11 49.67
CA ASP A 682 -36.11 6.59 49.76
C ASP A 682 -35.04 7.43 50.49
N SER A 683 -34.41 8.40 49.78
CA SER A 683 -34.59 9.85 50.06
C SER A 683 -33.62 10.80 49.30
N SER A 684 -34.19 11.76 48.58
CA SER A 684 -33.77 13.17 48.40
C SER A 684 -32.36 13.63 47.97
N ALA A 685 -32.36 14.66 47.11
CA ALA A 685 -31.45 15.81 47.04
C ALA A 685 -30.10 15.73 46.27
N THR A 686 -29.99 16.64 45.29
CA THR A 686 -28.76 17.17 44.67
C THR A 686 -28.38 18.51 45.36
N PRO A 687 -27.31 19.22 44.96
CA PRO A 687 -25.90 18.80 44.71
C PRO A 687 -24.87 19.74 45.43
N ARG A 688 -23.57 19.36 45.53
CA ARG A 688 -22.39 20.25 45.27
C ARG A 688 -20.99 19.69 45.59
N SER A 689 -20.11 19.78 44.58
CA SER A 689 -18.69 20.23 44.56
C SER A 689 -17.79 20.28 45.83
N ARG A 690 -16.55 19.78 45.67
CA ARG A 690 -15.21 20.42 45.95
C ARG A 690 -14.17 19.49 46.62
N HIS A 691 -12.94 19.58 46.09
CA HIS A 691 -11.61 19.26 46.64
C HIS A 691 -11.47 18.63 48.06
N ARG A 692 -10.57 17.64 48.18
CA ARG A 692 -9.16 17.87 48.61
C ARG A 692 -8.26 16.63 48.42
N SER A 693 -6.94 16.85 48.45
CA SER A 693 -5.87 15.87 48.27
C SER A 693 -4.92 15.83 49.48
N ILE A 694 -4.39 14.64 49.79
CA ILE A 694 -3.34 14.29 50.77
C ILE A 694 -2.64 13.04 50.16
N TRP A 695 -1.34 13.03 49.81
CA TRP A 695 -0.11 12.98 50.64
C TRP A 695 -0.04 11.67 51.50
N ALA A 696 1.06 10.92 51.65
CA ALA A 696 2.49 11.06 51.26
C ALA A 696 3.14 9.65 51.03
N TRP A 697 4.11 9.48 50.11
CA TRP A 697 5.57 9.29 50.34
C TRP A 697 6.06 8.21 51.35
N ALA A 698 7.00 7.35 50.88
CA ALA A 698 8.02 6.64 51.67
C ALA A 698 9.25 6.30 50.79
N ILE A 699 10.47 6.26 51.35
CA ILE A 699 11.76 6.02 50.66
C ILE A 699 12.73 5.23 51.56
N SER A 700 13.50 4.29 50.99
CA SER A 700 14.95 3.95 51.26
C SER A 700 15.31 2.62 50.57
N VAL A 701 16.45 2.31 49.92
CA VAL A 701 17.82 2.86 49.70
C VAL A 701 18.96 2.03 50.33
N SER A 702 19.78 1.43 49.47
CA SER A 702 21.22 1.02 49.60
C SER A 702 21.65 0.49 48.21
N ALA A 703 22.72 0.88 47.50
CA ALA A 703 24.12 1.26 47.81
C ALA A 703 25.01 0.03 48.15
N MET A 704 26.25 -0.15 47.66
CA MET A 704 27.32 0.81 47.31
C MET A 704 28.37 0.32 46.27
N TRP A 705 28.84 1.22 45.37
CA TRP A 705 30.23 1.41 44.82
C TRP A 705 30.98 0.22 44.12
N VAL A 706 32.04 0.37 43.29
CA VAL A 706 33.12 1.39 43.10
C VAL A 706 33.43 1.64 41.59
N ALA A 707 34.04 2.79 41.23
CA ALA A 707 34.57 3.13 39.89
C ALA A 707 36.06 3.58 39.96
N PRO A 708 36.81 3.62 38.84
CA PRO A 708 37.17 4.90 38.16
C PRO A 708 37.29 4.76 36.60
N MET A 709 37.68 5.72 35.74
CA MET A 709 38.43 6.99 35.82
C MET A 709 37.95 8.05 34.78
N TRP A 710 38.11 9.35 35.12
CA TRP A 710 38.63 10.52 34.34
C TRP A 710 38.55 10.60 32.78
N ALA A 711 38.46 11.77 32.11
CA ALA A 711 38.89 13.14 32.46
C ALA A 711 38.11 14.29 31.73
N ALA A 712 38.52 15.55 31.96
CA ALA A 712 38.12 16.79 31.25
C ALA A 712 39.30 17.82 31.31
N SER A 713 39.27 19.08 30.86
CA SER A 713 38.20 19.98 30.37
C SER A 713 38.74 21.21 29.59
N MET A 714 37.93 21.78 28.69
CA MET A 714 37.83 23.23 28.32
C MET A 714 39.02 24.04 27.71
N TRP A 715 38.65 24.85 26.70
CA TRP A 715 39.09 26.23 26.40
C TRP A 715 40.53 26.57 25.98
N ALA A 716 40.65 27.26 24.83
CA ALA A 716 41.69 28.27 24.57
C ALA A 716 41.21 29.37 23.57
N ARG A 717 41.60 30.61 23.86
CA ARG A 717 41.70 31.81 22.99
C ARG A 717 43.09 32.41 23.28
N PRO A 718 43.81 33.05 22.33
CA PRO A 718 43.46 34.36 21.75
C PRO A 718 43.39 34.26 20.20
N THR A 719 43.72 35.20 19.29
CA THR A 719 44.33 36.55 19.33
C THR A 719 43.76 37.42 18.18
N TRP A 720 44.47 38.45 17.72
CA TRP A 720 44.09 39.34 16.61
C TRP A 720 45.14 39.33 15.48
N ALA A 721 44.70 39.62 14.25
CA ALA A 721 45.54 40.23 13.21
C ALA A 721 44.67 41.10 12.28
N THR A 722 45.02 42.38 12.14
CA THR A 722 44.58 43.24 11.02
C THR A 722 45.44 42.88 9.80
N THR A 723 45.04 43.03 8.53
CA THR A 723 44.55 44.23 7.79
C THR A 723 44.09 43.67 6.40
N THR A 724 43.13 44.18 5.63
CA THR A 724 43.10 45.48 4.90
C THR A 724 41.73 45.67 4.21
N SER A 725 41.46 46.88 3.68
CA SER A 725 40.26 47.31 2.94
C SER A 725 39.89 46.43 1.72
N VAL A 726 38.64 46.40 1.22
CA VAL A 726 37.93 47.51 0.51
C VAL A 726 36.50 47.77 1.04
N ARG A 727 35.98 48.99 0.83
CA ARG A 727 34.66 49.50 1.26
C ARG A 727 33.61 49.49 0.13
N ALA A 728 32.37 49.78 0.55
CA ALA A 728 31.26 50.38 -0.23
C ALA A 728 30.29 49.37 -0.91
N THR A 729 28.96 49.59 -0.92
CA THR A 729 28.15 50.66 -0.29
C THR A 729 26.78 50.14 0.13
N TRP A 730 26.18 50.72 1.18
CA TRP A 730 24.75 50.57 1.44
C TRP A 730 23.95 51.54 0.57
N VAL A 731 22.82 51.07 0.03
CA VAL A 731 21.70 51.90 -0.40
C VAL A 731 20.47 51.40 0.38
N THR A 732 19.65 52.32 0.87
CA THR A 732 18.50 52.06 1.74
C THR A 732 17.18 52.26 0.99
N THR A 733 16.05 52.12 1.70
CA THR A 733 14.66 52.43 1.29
C THR A 733 13.98 51.44 0.32
N THR A 734 12.69 51.08 0.46
CA THR A 734 11.82 51.00 1.66
C THR A 734 10.56 50.13 1.36
N TRP A 735 10.12 49.33 2.35
CA TRP A 735 8.74 48.87 2.59
C TRP A 735 7.95 48.11 1.50
N ALA A 736 7.59 46.85 1.81
CA ALA A 736 6.19 46.40 1.88
C ALA A 736 6.08 45.08 2.67
N TRP A 737 4.98 44.86 3.40
CA TRP A 737 4.66 43.54 3.99
C TRP A 737 3.75 42.76 3.04
N GLY A 738 4.03 41.46 2.84
CA GLY A 738 3.21 40.58 2.03
C GLY A 738 3.44 39.12 2.40
N ILE A 739 2.59 38.58 3.29
CA ILE A 739 2.63 37.16 3.68
C ILE A 739 1.99 36.34 2.57
N TRP A 740 2.77 35.48 1.91
CA TRP A 740 2.26 34.41 1.06
C TRP A 740 2.60 33.06 1.67
N VAL A 741 1.57 32.35 2.13
CA VAL A 741 1.64 30.92 2.40
C VAL A 741 1.60 30.20 1.05
N ILE A 742 2.64 29.41 0.75
CA ILE A 742 2.66 28.56 -0.45
C ILE A 742 2.01 27.21 -0.07
N PRO A 743 0.86 26.83 -0.65
CA PRO A 743 0.32 25.49 -0.50
C PRO A 743 1.13 24.52 -1.37
N VAL A 744 1.72 23.48 -0.76
CA VAL A 744 2.40 22.41 -1.48
C VAL A 744 1.36 21.56 -2.22
N LEU A 745 1.37 21.64 -3.55
CA LEU A 745 0.42 20.97 -4.43
C LEU A 745 0.89 19.53 -4.71
N ALA A 746 0.49 18.60 -3.84
CA ALA A 746 0.74 17.18 -4.03
C ALA A 746 -0.17 16.59 -5.12
N LEU A 747 0.41 16.24 -6.28
CA LEU A 747 -0.29 15.56 -7.37
C LEU A 747 -0.19 14.02 -7.22
N PRO A 748 -1.31 13.28 -7.17
CA PRO A 748 -1.28 11.83 -7.22
C PRO A 748 -1.13 11.33 -8.67
N MET A 749 0.09 10.94 -9.07
CA MET A 749 0.30 10.22 -10.32
C MET A 749 -0.30 8.80 -10.23
N ARG A 750 -1.26 8.48 -11.09
CA ARG A 750 -1.66 7.10 -11.37
C ARG A 750 -0.69 6.46 -12.36
N VAL A 751 0.03 5.43 -11.94
CA VAL A 751 0.73 4.51 -12.85
C VAL A 751 -0.30 3.55 -13.46
N THR A 752 -0.42 3.53 -14.79
CA THR A 752 -1.25 2.57 -15.53
C THR A 752 -0.36 1.49 -16.15
N SER A 753 -0.13 0.40 -15.43
CA SER A 753 0.64 -0.76 -15.92
C SER A 753 -0.24 -1.71 -16.75
N THR A 754 -0.29 -1.48 -18.06
CA THR A 754 -0.95 -2.39 -19.01
C THR A 754 -0.10 -3.63 -19.29
N TRP A 755 -0.25 -4.66 -18.47
CA TRP A 755 0.32 -5.98 -18.74
C TRP A 755 -0.41 -6.66 -19.90
N VAL A 756 0.22 -6.74 -21.07
CA VAL A 756 -0.25 -7.53 -22.22
C VAL A 756 0.59 -8.80 -22.33
N TRP A 757 0.03 -9.93 -21.91
CA TRP A 757 0.59 -11.25 -22.21
C TRP A 757 0.06 -11.77 -23.56
N PRO A 758 0.91 -12.19 -24.51
CA PRO A 758 0.46 -12.84 -25.72
C PRO A 758 0.03 -14.28 -25.43
N MET A 759 -1.26 -14.59 -25.59
CA MET A 759 -1.73 -15.98 -25.64
C MET A 759 -1.50 -16.57 -27.04
N PRO A 760 -0.90 -17.77 -27.17
CA PRO A 760 -0.81 -18.47 -28.45
C PRO A 760 -2.20 -18.87 -28.96
N ALA A 761 -2.41 -18.81 -30.27
CA ALA A 761 -3.65 -19.28 -30.89
C ALA A 761 -3.75 -20.81 -30.83
N ALA A 762 -4.76 -21.33 -30.12
CA ALA A 762 -5.10 -22.75 -30.14
C ALA A 762 -5.84 -23.08 -31.45
N ILE A 763 -5.19 -23.83 -32.35
CA ILE A 763 -5.80 -24.29 -33.61
C ILE A 763 -6.84 -25.37 -33.30
N THR A 764 -8.06 -25.18 -33.78
CA THR A 764 -9.09 -26.22 -33.81
C THR A 764 -8.86 -27.15 -35.00
N SER A 765 -8.56 -28.42 -34.75
CA SER A 765 -8.55 -29.46 -35.78
C SER A 765 -9.00 -30.81 -35.21
N ASP A 766 -10.18 -31.26 -35.64
CA ASP A 766 -10.71 -32.58 -35.31
C ASP A 766 -9.84 -33.71 -35.91
N TRP A 767 -9.53 -34.74 -35.12
CA TRP A 767 -9.21 -36.08 -35.65
C TRP A 767 -9.85 -37.16 -34.75
N PRO A 768 -10.32 -38.30 -35.30
CA PRO A 768 -11.19 -39.23 -34.60
C PRO A 768 -10.43 -40.37 -33.89
N THR A 769 -11.13 -41.06 -32.99
CA THR A 769 -10.70 -42.31 -32.36
C THR A 769 -10.71 -43.50 -33.32
N PRO A 770 -9.66 -44.35 -33.32
CA PRO A 770 -9.76 -45.77 -33.66
C PRO A 770 -9.58 -46.69 -32.42
N ALA A 771 -9.87 -47.98 -32.59
CA ALA A 771 -9.92 -48.98 -31.51
C ALA A 771 -8.56 -49.57 -31.12
N ALA A 772 -8.55 -50.35 -30.03
CA ALA A 772 -7.35 -51.01 -29.48
C ALA A 772 -7.14 -52.43 -30.03
N THR A 773 -5.88 -52.79 -30.31
CA THR A 773 -5.42 -54.20 -30.36
C THR A 773 -3.91 -54.34 -30.07
N THR A 774 -3.60 -55.05 -28.98
CA THR A 774 -2.52 -56.04 -28.78
C THR A 774 -1.08 -55.86 -29.33
N SER A 775 -0.13 -56.08 -28.40
CA SER A 775 1.17 -56.81 -28.53
C SER A 775 2.43 -56.07 -29.02
N GLY A 776 3.60 -56.51 -28.53
CA GLY A 776 4.88 -56.36 -29.24
C GLY A 776 6.09 -55.84 -28.44
N LEU A 777 6.92 -56.78 -27.96
CA LEU A 777 8.36 -56.70 -27.63
C LEU A 777 9.20 -55.56 -28.27
N GLY A 778 10.22 -55.05 -27.55
CA GLY A 778 11.29 -54.22 -28.16
C GLY A 778 12.31 -53.65 -27.16
N SER A 779 13.45 -54.32 -26.97
CA SER A 779 14.48 -53.97 -25.98
C SER A 779 15.76 -53.33 -26.59
N VAL A 780 16.58 -52.71 -25.73
CA VAL A 780 17.99 -52.28 -25.93
C VAL A 780 18.23 -51.01 -26.78
N GLY A 781 19.18 -50.17 -26.32
CA GLY A 781 19.77 -49.09 -27.14
C GLY A 781 20.65 -48.10 -26.35
N MET A 782 21.96 -48.33 -26.29
CA MET A 782 22.93 -47.31 -25.83
C MET A 782 23.26 -46.33 -26.97
N GLY A 783 23.48 -45.04 -26.67
CA GLY A 783 23.91 -44.04 -27.65
C GLY A 783 24.69 -42.89 -27.01
N ARG A 784 25.92 -42.65 -27.45
CA ARG A 784 26.90 -41.74 -26.82
C ARG A 784 27.16 -40.52 -27.72
N SER A 785 27.50 -39.39 -27.09
CA SER A 785 28.31 -38.27 -27.64
C SER A 785 27.75 -37.42 -28.80
N GLY A 786 28.15 -36.14 -28.80
CA GLY A 786 27.90 -35.15 -29.86
C GLY A 786 28.24 -33.74 -29.39
N SER A 787 29.41 -33.22 -29.79
CA SER A 787 29.97 -31.98 -29.23
C SER A 787 29.87 -30.77 -30.18
N GLY A 788 29.41 -29.65 -29.64
CA GLY A 788 29.93 -28.30 -29.94
C GLY A 788 29.50 -27.63 -31.26
N ARG A 789 28.82 -26.50 -31.11
CA ARG A 789 29.44 -25.18 -31.33
C ARG A 789 28.85 -24.16 -30.36
#